data_AF-A0A818GUH8-F1
#
_entry.id   AF-A0A818GUH8-F1
#
_cell.length_a   1.000
_cell.length_b   1.000
_cell.length_c   1.000
_cell.angle_alpha   90.00
_cell.angle_beta   90.00
_cell.angle_gamma   90.00
#
_symmetry.space_group_name_H-M   'P 1'
#
loop_
_entity.id
_entity.type
_entity.pdbx_description
1 polymer ?
#
loop_
_entity_poly.entity_id
_entity_poly.type
_entity_poly.pdbx_seq_one_letter_code
_entity_poly.pdbx_strand_id
1 'polypeptide(L)'
;MDVDLDFCLKRFADEQLGDSIKEVVQLERNLKRMSTKVTEISQEDEAAIGQQENTLAEKFLSDFNKNNIAINITRQMIENEFRKALDDIKVDIDIIAQIPTTRSNSRETNEEIRIASNKIRQQIANIDSELAHIFHMIDSNNSVNCSSQILSWLRQHYGYVNELNRIIGKNNNSGDLLPFSEKGPLMHRVLERAPLWIRRQKLIVKFVHEMDEDSITSKHLIESLYRTIDVSSGTKFIQYYMQHRQEERHHRKELLLQKMEVNLEEQYIEQQTRATELVSALCQLSARSLGEFQLNMKLKKVLHQVEASRQYVPILIEYSEETTVGDLPLIIRLEADYNTWALNKNSIQQRFCLALCKIMQLPTDSLRIEHVEESGVILHLVIHAPYGPLFIKQISGRGRYNESSMFNIQTFQKCCAKFDSRIHSIVLGKSTLPIEKRLMDFIWNKMRINDIRLIDNTCGFDSFDRENKESMCPQGWKRFGIKVTDNDAAFEAKWGSWHIAYHGTQGPYAPFVLTSGLRVSTQQYFIPGNHQAICLSPSIEYAAHPRHTRLWRNIPNDGEKCRYYQLVFQCRVNPAAVGDPKPETLLQGIHKTTPIDKDFPNDKLEWIIPANTATQEHIHDYIVCYGLMVRVIDSEPSDIPILNWWKNTHFDEYSYII
;
A
#
# COMPACT_ATOMS: atom_id res chain seq x y z
N MET A 1 63.48 13.68 -31.70
CA MET A 1 62.20 13.00 -32.00
C MET A 1 61.44 12.65 -30.73
N ASP A 2 62.04 11.97 -29.74
CA ASP A 2 61.30 11.59 -28.52
C ASP A 2 60.82 12.77 -27.66
N VAL A 3 61.59 13.87 -27.59
CA VAL A 3 61.21 15.06 -26.81
C VAL A 3 60.01 15.80 -27.42
N ASP A 4 59.89 15.79 -28.76
CA ASP A 4 58.77 16.45 -29.46
C ASP A 4 57.47 15.64 -29.36
N LEU A 5 57.57 14.31 -29.28
CA LEU A 5 56.41 13.42 -29.12
C LEU A 5 55.80 13.56 -27.71
N ASP A 6 56.62 13.56 -26.67
CA ASP A 6 56.15 13.75 -25.29
C ASP A 6 55.51 15.13 -25.09
N PHE A 7 56.12 16.17 -25.67
CA PHE A 7 55.53 17.51 -25.69
C PHE A 7 54.17 17.55 -26.42
N CYS A 8 54.06 16.91 -27.58
CA CYS A 8 52.81 16.84 -28.34
C CYS A 8 51.72 16.04 -27.61
N LEU A 9 52.05 14.90 -27.01
CA LEU A 9 51.09 14.06 -26.25
C LEU A 9 50.60 14.77 -24.99
N LYS A 10 51.49 15.46 -24.27
CA LYS A 10 51.14 16.23 -23.09
C LYS A 10 50.25 17.41 -23.44
N ARG A 11 50.57 18.14 -24.51
CA ARG A 11 49.74 19.24 -25.00
C ARG A 11 48.37 18.74 -25.47
N PHE A 12 48.32 17.62 -26.19
CA PHE A 12 47.06 17.00 -26.60
C PHE A 12 46.23 16.56 -25.38
N ALA A 13 46.85 15.95 -24.37
CA ALA A 13 46.19 15.57 -23.12
C ALA A 13 45.63 16.79 -22.36
N ASP A 14 46.43 17.86 -22.23
CA ASP A 14 46.02 19.09 -21.56
C ASP A 14 44.89 19.79 -22.34
N GLU A 15 44.92 19.78 -23.67
CA GLU A 15 43.86 20.33 -24.53
C GLU A 15 42.56 19.52 -24.42
N GLN A 16 42.62 18.19 -24.55
CA GLN A 16 41.44 17.33 -24.44
C GLN A 16 40.84 17.31 -23.03
N LEU A 17 41.67 17.21 -21.99
CA LEU A 17 41.20 17.29 -20.59
C LEU A 17 40.61 18.66 -20.29
N GLY A 18 41.22 19.72 -20.81
CA GLY A 18 40.72 21.09 -20.71
C GLY A 18 39.34 21.24 -21.36
N ASP A 19 39.10 20.61 -22.51
CA ASP A 19 37.82 20.64 -23.19
C ASP A 19 36.74 19.79 -22.49
N SER A 20 37.08 18.60 -21.98
CA SER A 20 36.17 17.80 -21.15
C SER A 20 35.77 18.53 -19.86
N ILE A 21 36.71 19.21 -19.18
CA ILE A 21 36.41 20.03 -17.99
C ILE A 21 35.47 21.18 -18.35
N LYS A 22 35.68 21.85 -19.49
CA LYS A 22 34.77 22.92 -19.95
C LYS A 22 33.37 22.38 -20.24
N GLU A 23 33.25 21.20 -20.85
CA GLU A 23 31.95 20.55 -21.08
C GLU A 23 31.24 20.22 -19.76
N VAL A 24 31.94 19.64 -18.78
CA VAL A 24 31.38 19.34 -17.46
C VAL A 24 30.89 20.62 -16.76
N VAL A 25 31.72 21.67 -16.72
CA VAL A 25 31.33 22.96 -16.13
C VAL A 25 30.14 23.58 -16.87
N GLN A 26 30.04 23.39 -18.19
CA GLN A 26 28.91 23.85 -18.97
C GLN A 26 27.64 23.05 -18.66
N LEU A 27 27.73 21.73 -18.48
CA LEU A 27 26.63 20.87 -18.05
C LEU A 27 26.13 21.26 -16.65
N GLU A 28 27.01 21.50 -15.69
CA GLU A 28 26.65 21.97 -14.34
C GLU A 28 25.92 23.33 -14.39
N ARG A 29 26.40 24.26 -15.22
CA ARG A 29 25.74 25.56 -15.42
C ARG A 29 24.37 25.40 -16.07
N ASN A 30 24.24 24.48 -17.02
CA ASN A 30 22.97 24.19 -17.68
C ASN A 30 21.98 23.54 -16.69
N LEU A 31 22.42 22.58 -15.87
CA LEU A 31 21.63 22.00 -14.77
C LEU A 31 21.12 23.10 -13.86
N LYS A 32 22.02 23.97 -13.37
CA LYS A 32 21.64 25.05 -12.45
C LYS A 32 20.60 25.97 -13.08
N ARG A 33 20.78 26.36 -14.35
CA ARG A 33 19.81 27.16 -15.09
C ARG A 33 18.47 26.45 -15.30
N MET A 34 18.49 25.15 -15.61
CA MET A 34 17.26 24.37 -15.78
C MET A 34 16.53 24.18 -14.46
N SER A 35 17.24 23.86 -13.38
CA SER A 35 16.69 23.75 -12.02
C SER A 35 16.06 25.08 -11.57
N THR A 36 16.74 26.21 -11.80
CA THR A 36 16.19 27.54 -11.53
C THR A 36 14.96 27.81 -12.39
N LYS A 37 14.99 27.54 -13.71
CA LYS A 37 13.82 27.72 -14.59
C LYS A 37 12.63 26.84 -14.19
N VAL A 38 12.86 25.57 -13.85
CA VAL A 38 11.80 24.66 -13.40
C VAL A 38 11.21 25.15 -12.08
N THR A 39 12.04 25.71 -11.19
CA THR A 39 11.57 26.29 -9.93
C THR A 39 10.75 27.56 -10.17
N GLU A 40 11.22 28.47 -11.02
CA GLU A 40 10.57 29.75 -11.33
C GLU A 40 9.25 29.57 -12.09
N ILE A 41 9.27 28.82 -13.21
CA ILE A 41 8.07 28.51 -14.01
C ILE A 41 7.02 27.83 -13.13
N SER A 42 7.46 26.91 -12.26
CA SER A 42 6.54 26.19 -11.39
C SER A 42 5.90 27.07 -10.32
N GLN A 43 6.58 28.07 -9.76
CA GLN A 43 5.98 28.87 -8.69
C GLN A 43 4.88 29.79 -9.21
N GLU A 44 5.08 30.42 -10.38
CA GLU A 44 4.07 31.28 -10.99
C GLU A 44 2.88 30.47 -11.52
N ASP A 45 3.14 29.34 -12.18
CA ASP A 45 2.09 28.46 -12.68
C ASP A 45 1.32 27.75 -11.54
N GLU A 46 1.98 27.31 -10.46
CA GLU A 46 1.31 26.68 -9.32
C GLU A 46 0.42 27.66 -8.56
N ALA A 47 0.87 28.91 -8.39
CA ALA A 47 0.07 29.94 -7.76
C ALA A 47 -1.18 30.25 -8.59
N ALA A 48 -1.04 30.37 -9.92
CA ALA A 48 -2.15 30.61 -10.83
C ALA A 48 -3.14 29.43 -10.87
N ILE A 49 -2.64 28.21 -10.99
CA ILE A 49 -3.46 26.98 -10.96
C ILE A 49 -4.15 26.83 -9.60
N GLY A 50 -3.43 27.03 -8.51
CA GLY A 50 -3.97 26.97 -7.16
C GLY A 50 -5.09 28.00 -6.94
N GLN A 51 -4.92 29.22 -7.43
CA GLN A 51 -5.95 30.26 -7.38
C GLN A 51 -7.18 29.90 -8.23
N GLN A 52 -6.97 29.36 -9.43
CA GLN A 52 -8.05 28.89 -10.30
C GLN A 52 -8.84 27.77 -9.64
N GLU A 53 -8.17 26.73 -9.12
CA GLU A 53 -8.83 25.60 -8.47
C GLU A 53 -9.57 26.03 -7.19
N ASN A 54 -9.00 26.94 -6.39
CA ASN A 54 -9.69 27.50 -5.22
C ASN A 54 -10.96 28.25 -5.63
N THR A 55 -10.90 29.04 -6.72
CA THR A 55 -12.07 29.74 -7.26
C THR A 55 -13.16 28.77 -7.72
N LEU A 56 -12.76 27.67 -8.39
CA LEU A 56 -13.68 26.60 -8.79
C LEU A 56 -14.31 25.90 -7.59
N ALA A 57 -13.50 25.57 -6.57
CA ALA A 57 -13.96 24.93 -5.34
C ALA A 57 -14.94 25.83 -4.57
N GLU A 58 -14.67 27.12 -4.41
CA GLU A 58 -15.58 28.08 -3.76
C GLU A 58 -16.91 28.19 -4.49
N LYS A 59 -16.86 28.30 -5.83
CA LYS A 59 -18.05 28.35 -6.68
C LYS A 59 -18.87 27.06 -6.56
N PHE A 60 -18.22 25.90 -6.65
CA PHE A 60 -18.86 24.60 -6.48
C PHE A 60 -19.50 24.47 -5.10
N LEU A 61 -18.77 24.79 -4.02
CA LEU A 61 -19.29 24.71 -2.65
C LEU A 61 -20.48 25.64 -2.42
N SER A 62 -20.47 26.84 -3.02
CA SER A 62 -21.62 27.76 -2.97
C SER A 62 -22.86 27.16 -3.62
N ASP A 63 -22.72 26.62 -4.84
CA ASP A 63 -23.85 26.04 -5.58
C ASP A 63 -24.33 24.70 -4.97
N PHE A 64 -23.39 23.89 -4.48
CA PHE A 64 -23.64 22.64 -3.77
C PHE A 64 -24.39 22.89 -2.46
N ASN A 65 -23.98 23.90 -1.69
CA ASN A 65 -24.67 24.30 -0.46
C ASN A 65 -26.10 24.77 -0.73
N LYS A 66 -26.32 25.62 -1.74
CA LYS A 66 -27.68 26.03 -2.15
C LYS A 66 -28.54 24.83 -2.53
N ASN A 67 -27.98 23.85 -3.24
CA ASN A 67 -28.68 22.63 -3.60
C ASN A 67 -28.99 21.75 -2.37
N ASN A 68 -28.04 21.58 -1.45
CA ASN A 68 -28.25 20.83 -0.21
C ASN A 68 -29.29 21.47 0.71
N ILE A 69 -29.36 22.80 0.78
CA ILE A 69 -30.42 23.49 1.51
C ILE A 69 -31.79 23.14 0.92
N ALA A 70 -31.94 23.17 -0.41
CA ALA A 70 -33.18 22.78 -1.07
C ALA A 70 -33.53 21.29 -0.84
N ILE A 71 -32.54 20.41 -0.86
CA ILE A 71 -32.71 18.98 -0.54
C ILE A 71 -33.14 18.81 0.93
N ASN A 72 -32.58 19.56 1.87
CA ASN A 72 -32.98 19.48 3.28
C ASN A 72 -34.40 20.03 3.51
N ILE A 73 -34.78 21.12 2.86
CA ILE A 73 -36.15 21.65 2.91
C ILE A 73 -37.14 20.62 2.39
N THR A 74 -36.89 20.05 1.21
CA THR A 74 -37.79 19.02 0.64
C THR A 74 -37.84 17.76 1.52
N ARG A 75 -36.73 17.38 2.16
CA ARG A 75 -36.71 16.29 3.15
C ARG A 75 -37.65 16.58 4.31
N GLN A 76 -37.52 17.76 4.94
CA GLN A 76 -38.38 18.17 6.05
C GLN A 76 -39.86 18.21 5.63
N MET A 77 -40.16 18.67 4.40
CA MET A 77 -41.52 18.66 3.89
C MET A 77 -42.07 17.22 3.73
N ILE A 78 -41.26 16.29 3.22
CA ILE A 78 -41.63 14.87 3.12
C ILE A 78 -41.84 14.28 4.53
N GLU A 79 -40.93 14.54 5.47
CA GLU A 79 -41.04 14.11 6.87
C GLU A 79 -42.34 14.64 7.52
N ASN A 80 -42.68 15.91 7.28
CA ASN A 80 -43.90 16.53 7.83
C ASN A 80 -45.18 15.92 7.23
N GLU A 81 -45.25 15.75 5.90
CA GLU A 81 -46.40 15.11 5.26
C GLU A 81 -46.57 13.66 5.70
N PHE A 82 -45.45 12.97 5.93
CA PHE A 82 -45.46 11.62 6.44
C PHE A 82 -45.87 11.53 7.91
N ARG A 83 -45.39 12.43 8.78
CA ARG A 83 -45.85 12.49 10.18
C ARG A 83 -47.34 12.77 10.25
N LYS A 84 -47.83 13.71 9.44
CA LYS A 84 -49.26 14.01 9.32
C LYS A 84 -50.07 12.78 8.89
N ALA A 85 -49.59 12.04 7.90
CA ALA A 85 -50.18 10.77 7.48
C ALA A 85 -50.35 9.76 8.62
N LEU A 86 -49.36 9.68 9.50
CA LEU A 86 -49.36 8.73 10.62
C LEU A 86 -50.25 9.19 11.75
N ASP A 87 -50.29 10.49 12.03
CA ASP A 87 -51.22 11.05 12.99
C ASP A 87 -52.67 10.79 12.56
N ASP A 88 -52.98 10.93 11.26
CA ASP A 88 -54.29 10.59 10.70
C ASP A 88 -54.62 9.10 10.90
N ILE A 89 -53.68 8.18 10.60
CA ILE A 89 -53.85 6.73 10.84
C ILE A 89 -54.08 6.43 12.32
N LYS A 90 -53.34 7.09 13.20
CA LYS A 90 -53.44 6.90 14.65
C LYS A 90 -54.82 7.33 15.16
N VAL A 91 -55.32 8.47 14.69
CA VAL A 91 -56.68 8.94 15.00
C VAL A 91 -57.73 7.92 14.53
N ASP A 92 -57.59 7.40 13.32
CA ASP A 92 -58.51 6.37 12.80
C ASP A 92 -58.51 5.09 13.66
N ILE A 93 -57.34 4.64 14.11
CA ILE A 93 -57.19 3.48 15.00
C ILE A 93 -57.82 3.75 16.36
N ASP A 94 -57.62 4.93 16.93
CA ASP A 94 -58.19 5.30 18.23
C ASP A 94 -59.72 5.39 18.13
N ILE A 95 -60.26 5.94 17.04
CA ILE A 95 -61.70 5.93 16.74
C ILE A 95 -62.21 4.49 16.65
N ILE A 96 -61.51 3.62 15.91
CA ILE A 96 -61.84 2.20 15.76
C ILE A 96 -61.86 1.49 17.12
N ALA A 97 -60.85 1.72 17.96
CA ALA A 97 -60.73 1.09 19.26
C ALA A 97 -61.83 1.52 20.24
N GLN A 98 -62.44 2.69 20.02
CA GLN A 98 -63.53 3.22 20.83
C GLN A 98 -64.91 2.76 20.38
N ILE A 99 -65.07 2.14 19.19
CA ILE A 99 -66.37 1.66 18.72
C ILE A 99 -66.88 0.59 19.69
N PRO A 100 -68.01 0.82 20.39
CA PRO A 100 -68.54 -0.14 21.34
C PRO A 100 -68.90 -1.43 20.58
N THR A 101 -68.37 -2.56 21.04
CA THR A 101 -68.54 -3.92 20.46
C THR A 101 -69.97 -4.47 20.54
N THR A 102 -70.95 -3.58 20.76
CA THR A 102 -72.35 -3.82 21.07
C THR A 102 -73.18 -4.50 19.97
N ARG A 103 -72.60 -4.89 18.82
CA ARG A 103 -73.37 -5.48 17.71
C ARG A 103 -72.90 -6.84 17.17
N SER A 104 -71.80 -7.42 17.65
CA SER A 104 -71.49 -8.82 17.31
C SER A 104 -70.94 -9.59 18.53
N ASN A 105 -71.69 -10.61 18.95
CA ASN A 105 -71.31 -11.55 20.02
C ASN A 105 -70.18 -12.51 19.62
N SER A 106 -69.36 -12.14 18.63
CA SER A 106 -68.25 -12.95 18.14
C SER A 106 -66.99 -12.57 18.91
N ARG A 107 -66.59 -13.45 19.85
CA ARG A 107 -65.29 -13.36 20.52
C ARG A 107 -64.12 -13.29 19.54
N GLU A 108 -64.29 -13.86 18.34
CA GLU A 108 -63.31 -13.81 17.24
C GLU A 108 -63.12 -12.39 16.70
N THR A 109 -64.20 -11.62 16.48
CA THR A 109 -64.09 -10.26 15.94
C THR A 109 -63.34 -9.31 16.89
N ASN A 110 -63.54 -9.46 18.20
CA ASN A 110 -62.82 -8.65 19.20
C ASN A 110 -61.33 -9.00 19.27
N GLU A 111 -60.98 -10.27 19.10
CA GLU A 111 -59.60 -10.71 19.08
C GLU A 111 -58.88 -10.29 17.79
N GLU A 112 -59.56 -10.34 16.63
CA GLU A 112 -59.05 -9.82 15.36
C GLU A 112 -58.75 -8.31 15.44
N ILE A 113 -59.67 -7.51 16.01
CA ILE A 113 -59.46 -6.07 16.23
C ILE A 113 -58.25 -5.84 17.15
N ARG A 114 -58.12 -6.63 18.22
CA ARG A 114 -57.00 -6.52 19.17
C ARG A 114 -55.66 -6.85 18.50
N ILE A 115 -55.60 -7.93 17.73
CA ILE A 115 -54.39 -8.37 17.00
C ILE A 115 -53.99 -7.31 15.96
N ALA A 116 -54.96 -6.81 15.18
CA ALA A 116 -54.71 -5.77 14.19
C ALA A 116 -54.25 -4.45 14.82
N SER A 117 -54.87 -4.03 15.94
CA SER A 117 -54.44 -2.84 16.68
C SER A 117 -53.00 -2.97 17.21
N ASN A 118 -52.63 -4.13 17.77
CA ASN A 118 -51.27 -4.38 18.25
C ASN A 118 -50.23 -4.37 17.12
N LYS A 119 -50.56 -4.97 15.96
CA LYS A 119 -49.67 -4.94 14.79
C LYS A 119 -49.42 -3.50 14.32
N ILE A 120 -50.44 -2.65 14.28
CA ILE A 120 -50.22 -1.27 13.84
C ILE A 120 -49.43 -0.46 14.86
N ARG A 121 -49.67 -0.64 16.18
CA ARG A 121 -48.83 0.01 17.21
C ARG A 121 -47.37 -0.39 17.09
N GLN A 122 -47.09 -1.66 16.78
CA GLN A 122 -45.74 -2.14 16.55
C GLN A 122 -45.12 -1.51 15.29
N GLN A 123 -45.88 -1.34 14.21
CA GLN A 123 -45.38 -0.66 12.99
C GLN A 123 -45.17 0.84 13.20
N ILE A 124 -46.03 1.52 13.96
CA ILE A 124 -45.82 2.91 14.38
C ILE A 124 -44.50 3.02 15.16
N ALA A 125 -44.19 2.06 16.04
CA ALA A 125 -42.93 2.04 16.78
C ALA A 125 -41.68 1.83 15.90
N ASN A 126 -41.83 1.21 14.73
CA ASN A 126 -40.74 0.96 13.78
C ASN A 126 -40.55 2.10 12.76
N ILE A 127 -41.45 3.09 12.77
CA ILE A 127 -41.57 4.01 11.64
C ILE A 127 -40.38 4.94 11.45
N ASP A 128 -39.71 5.35 12.53
CA ASP A 128 -38.52 6.21 12.44
C ASP A 128 -37.36 5.45 11.76
N SER A 129 -37.23 4.15 12.01
CA SER A 129 -36.26 3.28 11.32
C SER A 129 -36.63 3.07 9.85
N GLU A 130 -37.92 2.92 9.54
CA GLU A 130 -38.39 2.73 8.17
C GLU A 130 -38.30 4.02 7.34
N LEU A 131 -38.56 5.19 7.95
CA LEU A 131 -38.31 6.51 7.38
C LEU A 131 -36.83 6.73 7.10
N ALA A 132 -35.95 6.38 8.04
CA ALA A 132 -34.51 6.43 7.81
C ALA A 132 -34.10 5.56 6.62
N HIS A 133 -34.69 4.38 6.47
CA HIS A 133 -34.46 3.52 5.30
C HIS A 133 -35.01 4.12 4.00
N ILE A 134 -36.20 4.71 4.02
CA ILE A 134 -36.78 5.39 2.84
C ILE A 134 -35.93 6.58 2.42
N PHE A 135 -35.47 7.42 3.36
CA PHE A 135 -34.56 8.52 3.02
C PHE A 135 -33.23 8.00 2.50
N HIS A 136 -32.69 6.93 3.10
CA HIS A 136 -31.53 6.27 2.54
C HIS A 136 -31.79 5.83 1.10
N MET A 137 -32.91 5.16 0.79
CA MET A 137 -33.24 4.76 -0.58
C MET A 137 -33.41 5.94 -1.53
N ILE A 138 -34.10 7.00 -1.10
CA ILE A 138 -34.29 8.23 -1.88
C ILE A 138 -32.93 8.89 -2.20
N ASP A 139 -32.02 8.87 -1.23
CA ASP A 139 -30.73 9.53 -1.33
C ASP A 139 -29.67 8.62 -2.00
N SER A 140 -29.85 7.30 -1.97
CA SER A 140 -28.91 6.32 -2.55
C SER A 140 -29.29 5.86 -3.96
N ASN A 141 -30.58 5.84 -4.31
CA ASN A 141 -31.05 5.38 -5.62
C ASN A 141 -31.42 6.56 -6.51
N ASN A 142 -30.59 6.79 -7.52
CA ASN A 142 -30.74 7.84 -8.52
C ASN A 142 -31.87 7.57 -9.54
N SER A 143 -32.90 6.76 -9.21
CA SER A 143 -33.76 6.19 -10.24
C SER A 143 -35.25 6.10 -9.89
N VAL A 144 -35.99 6.17 -10.99
CA VAL A 144 -37.43 6.04 -11.28
C VAL A 144 -38.21 5.01 -10.42
N ASN A 145 -37.54 4.11 -9.71
CA ASN A 145 -38.15 3.09 -8.86
C ASN A 145 -38.38 3.52 -7.40
N CYS A 146 -37.90 4.69 -6.98
CA CYS A 146 -38.11 5.15 -5.61
C CYS A 146 -39.60 5.39 -5.31
N SER A 147 -40.34 5.98 -6.26
CA SER A 147 -41.79 6.19 -6.14
C SER A 147 -42.56 4.88 -6.07
N SER A 148 -42.20 3.85 -6.86
CA SER A 148 -42.86 2.54 -6.78
C SER A 148 -42.55 1.79 -5.48
N GLN A 149 -41.32 1.92 -4.95
CA GLN A 149 -40.94 1.36 -3.65
C GLN A 149 -41.65 2.05 -2.49
N ILE A 150 -41.73 3.39 -2.50
CA ILE A 150 -42.48 4.18 -1.50
C ILE A 150 -43.97 3.83 -1.57
N LEU A 151 -44.55 3.73 -2.77
CA LEU A 151 -45.95 3.31 -2.95
C LEU A 151 -46.19 1.88 -2.48
N SER A 152 -45.28 0.95 -2.77
CA SER A 152 -45.36 -0.44 -2.31
C SER A 152 -45.33 -0.52 -0.77
N TRP A 153 -44.40 0.22 -0.16
CA TRP A 153 -44.28 0.33 1.29
C TRP A 153 -45.55 0.93 1.91
N LEU A 154 -46.05 2.05 1.37
CA LEU A 154 -47.29 2.68 1.83
C LEU A 154 -48.50 1.74 1.72
N ARG A 155 -48.63 1.02 0.60
CA ARG A 155 -49.69 0.02 0.39
C ARG A 155 -49.62 -1.12 1.41
N GLN A 156 -48.42 -1.57 1.77
CA GLN A 156 -48.24 -2.62 2.78
C GLN A 156 -48.74 -2.17 4.15
N HIS A 157 -48.47 -0.93 4.56
CA HIS A 157 -48.88 -0.40 5.86
C HIS A 157 -50.37 0.01 5.91
N TYR A 158 -50.89 0.63 4.84
CA TYR A 158 -52.32 0.98 4.75
C TYR A 158 -53.24 -0.22 4.48
N GLY A 159 -52.71 -1.31 3.91
CA GLY A 159 -53.45 -2.55 3.75
C GLY A 159 -54.07 -3.03 5.07
N TYR A 160 -53.38 -2.82 6.19
CA TYR A 160 -53.88 -3.15 7.53
C TYR A 160 -55.02 -2.24 8.00
N VAL A 161 -54.97 -0.94 7.69
CA VAL A 161 -56.03 0.03 8.03
C VAL A 161 -57.29 -0.27 7.22
N ASN A 162 -57.14 -0.58 5.93
CA ASN A 162 -58.25 -1.00 5.07
C ASN A 162 -58.88 -2.31 5.55
N GLU A 163 -58.07 -3.27 5.97
CA GLU A 163 -58.55 -4.54 6.52
C GLU A 163 -59.32 -4.34 7.84
N LEU A 164 -58.86 -3.44 8.72
CA LEU A 164 -59.60 -3.05 9.93
C LEU A 164 -60.93 -2.37 9.62
N ASN A 165 -60.94 -1.42 8.68
CA ASN A 165 -62.18 -0.75 8.24
C ASN A 165 -63.19 -1.75 7.66
N ARG A 166 -62.70 -2.76 6.91
CA ARG A 166 -63.50 -3.88 6.41
C ARG A 166 -64.10 -4.71 7.55
N ILE A 167 -63.29 -5.11 8.53
CA ILE A 167 -63.71 -5.91 9.70
C ILE A 167 -64.82 -5.19 10.50
N ILE A 168 -64.76 -3.86 10.58
CA ILE A 168 -65.70 -3.05 11.38
C ILE A 168 -66.97 -2.68 10.59
N GLY A 169 -67.05 -3.06 9.31
CA GLY A 169 -68.24 -2.83 8.48
C GLY A 169 -68.43 -1.36 8.07
N LYS A 170 -67.40 -0.52 8.19
CA LYS A 170 -67.39 0.82 7.59
C LYS A 170 -67.11 0.69 6.09
N ASN A 171 -68.13 0.34 5.32
CA ASN A 171 -68.10 0.42 3.84
C ASN A 171 -68.15 1.90 3.41
N ASN A 172 -67.10 2.66 3.68
CA ASN A 172 -66.90 3.91 2.97
C ASN A 172 -66.43 3.56 1.56
N ASN A 173 -67.39 3.43 0.63
CA ASN A 173 -67.16 3.13 -0.78
C ASN A 173 -66.36 4.21 -1.54
N SER A 174 -65.86 5.25 -0.88
CA SER A 174 -64.90 6.20 -1.45
C SER A 174 -63.46 5.72 -1.22
N GLY A 175 -63.15 4.47 -1.63
CA GLY A 175 -61.87 3.78 -1.42
C GLY A 175 -60.60 4.46 -1.98
N ASP A 176 -60.69 5.72 -2.38
CA ASP A 176 -59.55 6.55 -2.75
C ASP A 176 -59.00 7.21 -1.49
N LEU A 177 -57.93 6.61 -0.96
CA LEU A 177 -57.02 7.26 0.00
C LEU A 177 -56.33 8.44 -0.71
N LEU A 178 -57.02 9.58 -0.77
CA LEU A 178 -56.59 10.84 -1.38
C LEU A 178 -55.15 11.30 -1.02
N PRO A 179 -54.62 11.10 0.21
CA PRO A 179 -53.29 11.62 0.54
C PRO A 179 -52.11 10.83 -0.07
N PHE A 180 -52.30 9.56 -0.45
CA PHE A 180 -51.23 8.66 -0.94
C PHE A 180 -51.46 8.14 -2.36
N SER A 181 -52.42 8.73 -3.07
CA SER A 181 -52.49 8.55 -4.51
C SER A 181 -51.19 9.01 -5.18
N GLU A 182 -50.91 8.55 -6.39
CA GLU A 182 -49.80 9.08 -7.20
C GLU A 182 -49.89 10.61 -7.39
N LYS A 183 -51.07 11.19 -7.16
CA LYS A 183 -51.37 12.62 -7.23
C LYS A 183 -51.45 13.29 -5.85
N GLY A 184 -51.17 12.56 -4.77
CA GLY A 184 -51.28 13.03 -3.39
C GLY A 184 -50.13 13.98 -3.01
N PRO A 185 -50.31 14.81 -1.95
CA PRO A 185 -49.32 15.80 -1.52
C PRO A 185 -47.94 15.18 -1.23
N LEU A 186 -47.89 14.00 -0.58
CA LEU A 186 -46.64 13.30 -0.28
C LEU A 186 -45.88 12.93 -1.56
N MET A 187 -46.58 12.35 -2.55
CA MET A 187 -45.95 11.94 -3.80
C MET A 187 -45.49 13.15 -4.61
N HIS A 188 -46.25 14.25 -4.59
CA HIS A 188 -45.81 15.52 -5.16
C HIS A 188 -44.49 16.00 -4.54
N ARG A 189 -44.36 15.96 -3.20
CA ARG A 189 -43.11 16.34 -2.50
C ARG A 189 -41.93 15.42 -2.83
N VAL A 190 -42.17 14.11 -2.96
CA VAL A 190 -41.14 13.15 -3.40
C VAL A 190 -40.68 13.47 -4.83
N LEU A 191 -41.61 13.77 -5.74
CA LEU A 191 -41.30 14.13 -7.12
C LEU A 191 -40.56 15.47 -7.24
N GLU A 192 -40.86 16.45 -6.38
CA GLU A 192 -40.11 17.72 -6.30
C GLU A 192 -38.62 17.54 -5.94
N ARG A 193 -38.26 16.42 -5.29
CA ARG A 193 -36.88 16.12 -4.89
C ARG A 193 -36.02 15.63 -6.06
N ALA A 194 -36.60 14.95 -7.04
CA ALA A 194 -35.84 14.36 -8.16
C ALA A 194 -35.07 15.39 -9.01
N PRO A 195 -35.64 16.54 -9.40
CA PRO A 195 -34.89 17.60 -10.09
C PRO A 195 -33.71 18.15 -9.28
N LEU A 196 -33.81 18.17 -7.94
CA LEU A 196 -32.72 18.64 -7.08
C LEU A 196 -31.53 17.68 -7.10
N TRP A 197 -31.78 16.37 -7.12
CA TRP A 197 -30.75 15.34 -7.28
C TRP A 197 -30.09 15.38 -8.66
N ILE A 198 -30.87 15.51 -9.72
CA ILE A 198 -30.33 15.69 -11.08
C ILE A 198 -29.45 16.94 -11.16
N ARG A 199 -29.89 18.04 -10.54
CA ARG A 199 -29.09 19.27 -10.45
C ARG A 199 -27.79 19.03 -9.69
N ARG A 200 -27.83 18.32 -8.56
CA ARG A 200 -26.64 17.96 -7.78
C ARG A 200 -25.63 17.16 -8.59
N GLN A 201 -26.09 16.14 -9.31
CA GLN A 201 -25.29 15.34 -10.23
C GLN A 201 -24.63 16.21 -11.30
N LYS A 202 -25.38 17.11 -11.91
CA LYS A 202 -24.82 18.05 -12.89
C LYS A 202 -23.76 18.96 -12.29
N LEU A 203 -23.94 19.44 -11.05
CA LEU A 203 -22.94 20.25 -10.35
C LEU A 203 -21.66 19.46 -10.07
N ILE A 204 -21.78 18.23 -9.59
CA ILE A 204 -20.64 17.34 -9.31
C ILE A 204 -19.88 17.05 -10.61
N VAL A 205 -20.57 16.55 -11.64
CA VAL A 205 -19.94 16.22 -12.93
C VAL A 205 -19.29 17.44 -13.56
N LYS A 206 -19.94 18.60 -13.51
CA LYS A 206 -19.38 19.85 -14.01
C LYS A 206 -18.11 20.25 -13.25
N PHE A 207 -18.11 20.18 -11.92
CA PHE A 207 -16.93 20.47 -11.12
C PHE A 207 -15.77 19.55 -11.46
N VAL A 208 -16.01 18.24 -11.54
CA VAL A 208 -14.98 17.25 -11.88
C VAL A 208 -14.41 17.49 -13.28
N HIS A 209 -15.27 17.84 -14.26
CA HIS A 209 -14.82 18.18 -15.60
C HIS A 209 -14.03 19.49 -15.66
N GLU A 210 -14.45 20.53 -14.92
CA GLU A 210 -13.73 21.81 -14.83
C GLU A 210 -12.36 21.67 -14.12
N MET A 211 -12.16 20.60 -13.34
CA MET A 211 -10.89 20.24 -12.70
C MET A 211 -9.94 19.44 -13.61
N ASP A 212 -10.32 19.21 -14.87
CA ASP A 212 -9.55 18.47 -15.89
C ASP A 212 -9.12 17.07 -15.44
N GLU A 213 -10.00 16.38 -14.71
CA GLU A 213 -9.77 14.99 -14.32
C GLU A 213 -10.09 14.04 -15.47
N ASP A 214 -9.24 13.03 -15.66
CA ASP A 214 -9.56 11.91 -16.54
C ASP A 214 -10.81 11.18 -16.01
N SER A 215 -11.63 10.71 -16.94
CA SER A 215 -12.91 10.02 -16.70
C SER A 215 -12.80 8.83 -15.74
N ILE A 216 -11.62 8.19 -15.66
CA ILE A 216 -11.36 7.01 -14.84
C ILE A 216 -11.14 7.37 -13.36
N THR A 217 -10.27 8.34 -13.04
CA THR A 217 -10.08 8.85 -11.67
C THR A 217 -11.32 9.58 -11.14
N SER A 218 -12.05 10.23 -12.04
CA SER A 218 -13.28 10.98 -11.78
C SER A 218 -14.40 10.13 -11.15
N LYS A 219 -14.49 8.83 -11.47
CA LYS A 219 -15.64 8.00 -11.06
C LYS A 219 -15.74 7.85 -9.55
N HIS A 220 -14.62 7.58 -8.86
CA HIS A 220 -14.63 7.43 -7.41
C HIS A 220 -14.93 8.76 -6.70
N LEU A 221 -14.43 9.86 -7.24
CA LEU A 221 -14.69 11.22 -6.75
C LEU A 221 -16.19 11.55 -6.85
N ILE A 222 -16.78 11.26 -8.00
CA ILE A 222 -18.21 11.43 -8.27
C ILE A 222 -19.05 10.58 -7.30
N GLU A 223 -18.71 9.31 -7.12
CA GLU A 223 -19.41 8.41 -6.19
C GLU A 223 -19.30 8.87 -4.72
N SER A 224 -18.14 9.35 -4.31
CA SER A 224 -17.91 9.84 -2.95
C SER A 224 -18.70 11.13 -2.67
N LEU A 225 -18.74 12.06 -3.63
CA LEU A 225 -19.55 13.27 -3.55
C LEU A 225 -21.06 12.99 -3.59
N TYR A 226 -21.49 11.91 -4.26
CA TYR A 226 -22.89 11.47 -4.21
C TYR A 226 -23.30 11.03 -2.81
N ARG A 227 -22.46 10.26 -2.13
CA ARG A 227 -22.76 9.72 -0.79
C ARG A 227 -22.77 10.79 0.31
N THR A 228 -22.20 11.95 0.05
CA THR A 228 -21.96 12.97 1.07
C THR A 228 -23.15 13.94 1.19
N ILE A 229 -24.17 13.58 1.98
CA ILE A 229 -25.45 14.32 1.99
C ILE A 229 -25.32 15.71 2.63
N ASP A 230 -24.45 15.88 3.64
CA ASP A 230 -24.32 17.14 4.37
C ASP A 230 -23.22 18.06 3.84
N VAL A 231 -23.43 19.36 4.04
CA VAL A 231 -22.53 20.42 3.57
C VAL A 231 -21.16 20.34 4.25
N SER A 232 -21.08 19.99 5.54
CA SER A 232 -19.82 19.95 6.27
C SER A 232 -18.90 18.86 5.72
N SER A 233 -19.43 17.67 5.50
CA SER A 233 -18.71 16.56 4.91
C SER A 233 -18.31 16.87 3.46
N GLY A 234 -19.19 17.52 2.68
CA GLY A 234 -18.89 17.93 1.31
C GLY A 234 -17.74 18.95 1.26
N THR A 235 -17.75 19.95 2.14
CA THR A 235 -16.67 20.93 2.27
C THR A 235 -15.36 20.28 2.67
N LYS A 236 -15.35 19.42 3.70
CA LYS A 236 -14.14 18.71 4.13
C LYS A 236 -13.58 17.83 3.02
N PHE A 237 -14.44 17.16 2.29
CA PHE A 237 -14.04 16.30 1.17
C PHE A 237 -13.38 17.12 0.05
N ILE A 238 -13.98 18.25 -0.36
CA ILE A 238 -13.40 19.12 -1.37
C ILE A 238 -12.07 19.72 -0.90
N GLN A 239 -11.98 20.16 0.36
CA GLN A 239 -10.73 20.68 0.93
C GLN A 239 -9.63 19.61 0.93
N TYR A 240 -9.94 18.39 1.37
CA TYR A 240 -9.01 17.27 1.35
C TYR A 240 -8.56 16.93 -0.08
N TYR A 241 -9.50 16.89 -1.02
CA TYR A 241 -9.22 16.61 -2.43
C TYR A 241 -8.33 17.69 -3.06
N MET A 242 -8.60 18.97 -2.75
CA MET A 242 -7.78 20.11 -3.15
C MET A 242 -6.35 19.99 -2.61
N GLN A 243 -6.19 19.68 -1.33
CA GLN A 243 -4.89 19.46 -0.71
C GLN A 243 -4.15 18.29 -1.37
N HIS A 244 -4.82 17.15 -1.57
CA HIS A 244 -4.23 15.99 -2.21
C HIS A 244 -3.72 16.28 -3.62
N ARG A 245 -4.47 17.06 -4.43
CA ARG A 245 -4.02 17.45 -5.77
C ARG A 245 -2.80 18.37 -5.74
N GLN A 246 -2.72 19.27 -4.77
CA GLN A 246 -1.54 20.10 -4.57
C GLN A 246 -0.31 19.24 -4.21
N GLU A 247 -0.48 18.28 -3.30
CA GLU A 247 0.56 17.33 -2.92
C GLU A 247 1.00 16.45 -4.11
N GLU A 248 0.06 15.97 -4.93
CA GLU A 248 0.38 15.15 -6.10
C GLU A 248 1.15 15.94 -7.18
N ARG A 249 0.78 17.19 -7.43
CA ARG A 249 1.54 18.06 -8.35
C ARG A 249 2.96 18.33 -7.85
N HIS A 250 3.10 18.63 -6.55
CA HIS A 250 4.41 18.78 -5.92
C HIS A 250 5.25 17.52 -6.11
N HIS A 251 4.67 16.36 -5.83
CA HIS A 251 5.35 15.07 -6.00
C HIS A 251 5.77 14.79 -7.46
N ARG A 252 4.88 15.05 -8.44
CA ARG A 252 5.21 14.88 -9.87
C ARG A 252 6.37 15.79 -10.29
N LYS A 253 6.43 17.02 -9.77
CA LYS A 253 7.52 17.97 -10.01
C LYS A 253 8.83 17.46 -9.41
N GLU A 254 8.81 16.94 -8.19
CA GLU A 254 9.99 16.34 -7.57
C GLU A 254 10.50 15.14 -8.34
N LEU A 255 9.61 14.26 -8.80
CA LEU A 255 9.98 13.14 -9.66
C LEU A 255 10.63 13.61 -10.98
N LEU A 256 10.12 14.68 -11.57
CA LEU A 256 10.72 15.27 -12.78
C LEU A 256 12.12 15.82 -12.48
N LEU A 257 12.29 16.53 -11.36
CA LEU A 257 13.59 17.04 -10.91
C LEU A 257 14.58 15.90 -10.66
N GLN A 258 14.16 14.85 -9.94
CA GLN A 258 14.97 13.66 -9.71
C GLN A 258 15.37 12.97 -11.01
N LYS A 259 14.44 12.82 -11.96
CA LYS A 259 14.75 12.25 -13.28
C LYS A 259 15.77 13.10 -14.05
N MET A 260 15.66 14.42 -13.95
CA MET A 260 16.64 15.33 -14.56
C MET A 260 18.01 15.23 -13.88
N GLU A 261 18.05 15.13 -12.55
CA GLU A 261 19.29 14.93 -11.79
C GLU A 261 19.97 13.61 -12.17
N VAL A 262 19.22 12.50 -12.24
CA VAL A 262 19.74 11.19 -12.67
C VAL A 262 20.29 11.26 -14.08
N ASN A 263 19.54 11.81 -15.05
CA ASN A 263 20.02 11.93 -16.43
C ASN A 263 21.32 12.75 -16.53
N LEU A 264 21.48 13.78 -15.68
CA LEU A 264 22.68 14.62 -15.66
C LEU A 264 23.84 13.93 -14.95
N GLU A 265 23.57 13.16 -13.90
CA GLU A 265 24.57 12.29 -13.27
C GLU A 265 25.08 11.23 -14.25
N GLU A 266 24.20 10.62 -15.04
CA GLU A 266 24.57 9.68 -16.11
C GLU A 266 25.48 10.35 -17.15
N GLN A 267 25.12 11.54 -17.63
CA GLN A 267 25.97 12.32 -18.56
C GLN A 267 27.33 12.68 -17.94
N TYR A 268 27.34 13.02 -16.65
CA TYR A 268 28.58 13.30 -15.92
C TYR A 268 29.47 12.07 -15.82
N ILE A 269 28.91 10.91 -15.46
CA ILE A 269 29.62 9.63 -15.40
C ILE A 269 30.15 9.24 -16.78
N GLU A 270 29.37 9.43 -17.84
CA GLU A 270 29.80 9.17 -19.21
C GLU A 270 31.03 10.03 -19.58
N GLN A 271 30.99 11.32 -19.28
CA GLN A 271 32.11 12.24 -19.55
C GLN A 271 33.35 11.90 -18.73
N GLN A 272 33.19 11.55 -17.45
CA GLN A 272 34.29 11.06 -16.61
C GLN A 272 34.91 9.76 -17.15
N THR A 273 34.06 8.86 -17.65
CA THR A 273 34.50 7.60 -18.26
C THR A 273 35.36 7.86 -19.48
N ARG A 274 34.90 8.73 -20.39
CA ARG A 274 35.67 9.13 -21.58
C ARG A 274 37.01 9.77 -21.21
N ALA A 275 37.03 10.65 -20.21
CA ALA A 275 38.26 11.26 -19.72
C ALA A 275 39.23 10.21 -19.17
N THR A 276 38.73 9.21 -18.43
CA THR A 276 39.54 8.12 -17.88
C THR A 276 40.12 7.23 -18.98
N GLU A 277 39.30 6.87 -19.97
CA GLU A 277 39.74 6.08 -21.13
C GLU A 277 40.83 6.80 -21.92
N LEU A 278 40.67 8.12 -22.13
CA LEU A 278 41.68 8.95 -22.78
C LEU A 278 42.99 8.99 -21.99
N VAL A 279 42.91 9.21 -20.67
CA VAL A 279 44.07 9.21 -19.77
C VAL A 279 44.76 7.83 -19.80
N SER A 280 44.00 6.74 -19.74
CA SER A 280 44.53 5.37 -19.86
C SER A 280 45.24 5.14 -21.20
N ALA A 281 44.64 5.55 -22.32
CA ALA A 281 45.24 5.43 -23.65
C ALA A 281 46.54 6.24 -23.76
N LEU A 282 46.57 7.46 -23.21
CA LEU A 282 47.76 8.29 -23.16
C LEU A 282 48.86 7.64 -22.32
N CYS A 283 48.56 7.11 -21.14
CA CYS A 283 49.50 6.32 -20.31
C CYS A 283 50.10 5.13 -21.07
N GLN A 284 49.29 4.43 -21.88
CA GLN A 284 49.76 3.27 -22.64
C GLN A 284 50.69 3.68 -23.79
N LEU A 285 50.43 4.83 -24.44
CA LEU A 285 51.29 5.39 -25.46
C LEU A 285 52.60 5.92 -24.87
N SER A 286 52.51 6.54 -23.70
CA SER A 286 53.62 7.17 -23.00
C SER A 286 54.59 6.11 -22.44
N ALA A 287 54.07 5.02 -21.85
CA ALA A 287 54.87 3.91 -21.32
C ALA A 287 55.75 3.19 -22.36
N ARG A 288 55.51 3.41 -23.66
CA ARG A 288 56.36 2.91 -24.76
C ARG A 288 57.53 3.85 -25.09
N SER A 289 57.53 5.09 -24.57
CA SER A 289 58.58 6.08 -24.73
C SER A 289 59.44 6.14 -23.46
N LEU A 290 60.76 6.07 -23.60
CA LEU A 290 61.66 5.51 -22.59
C LEU A 290 62.10 6.47 -21.45
N GLY A 291 61.32 7.47 -21.05
CA GLY A 291 61.79 8.47 -20.07
C GLY A 291 60.68 9.13 -19.24
N GLU A 292 60.08 8.41 -18.30
CA GLU A 292 58.72 8.76 -17.88
C GLU A 292 58.39 8.54 -16.39
N PHE A 293 58.86 9.46 -15.53
CA PHE A 293 58.47 9.46 -14.11
C PHE A 293 57.41 10.51 -13.76
N GLN A 294 57.44 11.69 -14.40
CA GLN A 294 56.56 12.81 -14.02
C GLN A 294 55.17 12.77 -14.69
N LEU A 295 55.07 12.31 -15.94
CA LEU A 295 53.80 12.20 -16.66
C LEU A 295 52.92 11.11 -16.02
N ASN A 296 53.53 9.95 -15.74
CA ASN A 296 52.88 8.80 -15.10
C ASN A 296 52.31 9.14 -13.71
N MET A 297 53.02 9.94 -12.91
CA MET A 297 52.53 10.43 -11.61
C MET A 297 51.31 11.36 -11.73
N LYS A 298 51.30 12.28 -12.70
CA LYS A 298 50.15 13.17 -12.90
C LYS A 298 48.92 12.41 -13.42
N LEU A 299 49.09 11.49 -14.39
CA LEU A 299 47.99 10.68 -14.89
C LEU A 299 47.41 9.73 -13.83
N LYS A 300 48.25 9.08 -13.01
CA LYS A 300 47.78 8.26 -11.88
C LYS A 300 46.96 9.07 -10.88
N LYS A 301 47.34 10.32 -10.62
CA LYS A 301 46.62 11.22 -9.72
C LYS A 301 45.23 11.60 -10.26
N VAL A 302 45.11 11.79 -11.59
CA VAL A 302 43.83 12.05 -12.26
C VAL A 302 42.95 10.79 -12.26
N LEU A 303 43.52 9.60 -12.56
CA LEU A 303 42.78 8.34 -12.53
C LEU A 303 42.17 8.07 -11.14
N HIS A 304 42.94 8.29 -10.08
CA HIS A 304 42.47 8.11 -8.70
C HIS A 304 41.36 9.10 -8.31
N GLN A 305 41.40 10.33 -8.84
CA GLN A 305 40.33 11.31 -8.62
C GLN A 305 39.04 10.95 -9.34
N VAL A 306 39.11 10.27 -10.49
CA VAL A 306 37.93 9.85 -11.26
C VAL A 306 37.34 8.51 -10.76
N GLU A 307 38.17 7.60 -10.24
CA GLU A 307 37.68 6.38 -9.58
C GLU A 307 36.90 6.68 -8.29
N ALA A 308 37.30 7.73 -7.56
CA ALA A 308 36.64 8.16 -6.33
C ALA A 308 35.22 8.73 -6.53
N SER A 309 34.84 9.16 -7.74
CA SER A 309 33.54 9.79 -8.02
C SER A 309 32.47 8.82 -8.54
N ARG A 310 32.77 7.53 -8.71
CA ARG A 310 31.98 6.61 -9.55
C ARG A 310 30.94 5.72 -8.83
N GLN A 311 30.52 6.00 -7.59
CA GLN A 311 30.00 4.93 -6.73
C GLN A 311 28.75 5.23 -5.87
N TYR A 312 27.57 5.30 -6.50
CA TYR A 312 26.29 5.04 -5.81
C TYR A 312 25.96 3.54 -5.84
N VAL A 313 25.81 2.92 -4.66
CA VAL A 313 25.24 1.58 -4.46
C VAL A 313 24.08 1.72 -3.47
N PRO A 314 22.91 1.11 -3.73
CA PRO A 314 21.80 1.13 -2.78
C PRO A 314 22.21 0.46 -1.46
N ILE A 315 21.99 1.18 -0.34
CA ILE A 315 22.32 0.70 1.02
C ILE A 315 21.16 -0.14 1.55
N LEU A 316 21.46 -1.34 2.02
CA LEU A 316 20.52 -2.16 2.78
C LEU A 316 20.44 -1.65 4.22
N ILE A 317 19.25 -1.26 4.68
CA ILE A 317 18.98 -0.87 6.08
C ILE A 317 18.06 -1.93 6.71
N GLU A 318 18.54 -2.63 7.74
CA GLU A 318 17.78 -3.63 8.49
C GLU A 318 17.45 -3.12 9.90
N TYR A 319 16.33 -3.57 10.48
CA TYR A 319 15.85 -3.09 11.78
C TYR A 319 15.33 -4.24 12.66
N SER A 320 15.71 -4.22 13.95
CA SER A 320 15.25 -5.12 15.02
C SER A 320 14.63 -4.28 16.15
N GLU A 321 13.38 -4.57 16.51
CA GLU A 321 12.54 -3.74 17.40
C GLU A 321 12.77 -3.95 18.91
N GLU A 322 13.65 -4.87 19.32
CA GLU A 322 13.80 -5.25 20.74
C GLU A 322 14.40 -4.16 21.66
N THR A 323 14.65 -2.94 21.18
CA THR A 323 15.34 -1.89 21.96
C THR A 323 14.53 -0.60 22.05
N THR A 324 13.51 -0.57 22.92
CA THR A 324 12.83 0.70 23.30
C THR A 324 13.29 1.24 24.66
N VAL A 325 13.99 0.42 25.46
CA VAL A 325 14.47 0.81 26.80
C VAL A 325 15.94 0.41 26.96
N GLY A 326 16.85 1.16 26.34
CA GLY A 326 18.29 0.94 26.49
C GLY A 326 19.13 1.46 25.33
N ASP A 327 20.42 1.21 25.43
CA ASP A 327 21.40 1.44 24.38
C ASP A 327 20.99 0.67 23.11
N LEU A 328 20.97 1.37 21.97
CA LEU A 328 20.65 0.79 20.66
C LEU A 328 21.96 0.31 19.99
N PRO A 329 22.15 -0.99 19.78
CA PRO A 329 23.25 -1.47 18.97
C PRO A 329 22.98 -1.18 17.50
N LEU A 330 24.02 -0.80 16.79
CA LEU A 330 24.03 -0.48 15.37
C LEU A 330 25.24 -1.17 14.75
N ILE A 331 25.04 -1.97 13.72
CA ILE A 331 26.12 -2.62 12.96
C ILE A 331 26.20 -1.93 11.61
N ILE A 332 27.37 -1.37 11.27
CA ILE A 332 27.63 -0.78 9.95
C ILE A 332 28.70 -1.62 9.28
N ARG A 333 28.39 -2.17 8.10
CA ARG A 333 29.40 -2.80 7.26
C ARG A 333 29.98 -1.77 6.31
N LEU A 334 31.29 -1.55 6.41
CA LEU A 334 32.05 -0.68 5.54
C LEU A 334 32.94 -1.50 4.59
N GLU A 335 33.01 -1.06 3.34
CA GLU A 335 34.10 -1.40 2.42
C GLU A 335 35.22 -0.39 2.69
N ALA A 336 36.23 -0.83 3.46
CA ALA A 336 37.35 -0.02 3.92
C ALA A 336 38.55 -0.91 4.27
N ASP A 337 39.73 -0.31 4.42
CA ASP A 337 40.93 -1.01 4.90
C ASP A 337 40.84 -1.27 6.42
N TYR A 338 40.83 -2.54 6.81
CA TYR A 338 40.76 -2.95 8.21
C TYR A 338 41.93 -2.40 9.03
N ASN A 339 43.15 -2.36 8.48
CA ASN A 339 44.32 -1.88 9.21
C ASN A 339 44.18 -0.40 9.60
N THR A 340 43.65 0.41 8.70
CA THR A 340 43.34 1.82 8.95
C THR A 340 42.35 1.98 10.11
N TRP A 341 41.29 1.17 10.17
CA TRP A 341 40.28 1.25 11.23
C TRP A 341 40.69 0.60 12.56
N ALA A 342 41.49 -0.46 12.51
CA ALA A 342 41.92 -1.23 13.68
C ALA A 342 43.14 -0.62 14.38
N LEU A 343 44.14 -0.15 13.63
CA LEU A 343 45.43 0.33 14.18
C LEU A 343 45.38 1.81 14.61
N ASN A 344 44.59 2.66 13.94
CA ASN A 344 44.36 4.06 14.34
C ASN A 344 43.12 4.22 15.22
N LYS A 345 42.94 3.27 16.15
CA LYS A 345 41.71 3.03 16.90
C LYS A 345 41.11 4.31 17.51
N ASN A 346 41.91 5.15 18.14
CA ASN A 346 41.37 6.31 18.86
C ASN A 346 41.13 7.53 17.96
N SER A 347 41.93 7.76 16.93
CA SER A 347 41.85 9.01 16.16
C SER A 347 40.82 8.94 15.02
N ILE A 348 40.69 7.80 14.34
CA ILE A 348 39.74 7.64 13.24
C ILE A 348 38.33 7.35 13.77
N GLN A 349 38.20 6.41 14.71
CA GLN A 349 36.89 6.03 15.26
C GLN A 349 36.23 7.21 15.98
N GLN A 350 36.98 7.97 16.79
CA GLN A 350 36.44 9.14 17.47
C GLN A 350 36.01 10.24 16.50
N ARG A 351 36.81 10.54 15.47
CA ARG A 351 36.44 11.51 14.43
C ARG A 351 35.21 11.06 13.63
N PHE A 352 35.10 9.76 13.34
CA PHE A 352 33.93 9.19 12.68
C PHE A 352 32.67 9.32 13.55
N CYS A 353 32.75 8.94 14.83
CA CYS A 353 31.63 9.07 15.76
C CYS A 353 31.17 10.53 15.90
N LEU A 354 32.12 11.46 16.06
CA LEU A 354 31.82 12.90 16.12
C LEU A 354 31.14 13.44 14.86
N ALA A 355 31.65 13.03 13.69
CA ALA A 355 31.07 13.44 12.41
C ALA A 355 29.65 12.88 12.24
N LEU A 356 29.43 11.61 12.63
CA LEU A 356 28.13 10.98 12.58
C LEU A 356 27.13 11.61 13.57
N CYS A 357 27.54 11.86 14.82
CA CYS A 357 26.72 12.58 15.79
C CYS A 357 26.31 13.97 15.27
N LYS A 358 27.23 14.72 14.65
CA LYS A 358 26.93 16.03 14.07
C LYS A 358 25.88 15.95 12.96
N ILE A 359 25.98 14.95 12.08
CA ILE A 359 25.04 14.75 10.96
C ILE A 359 23.66 14.37 11.49
N MET A 360 23.63 13.49 12.48
CA MET A 360 22.41 12.97 13.08
C MET A 360 21.87 13.86 14.20
N GLN A 361 22.49 15.03 14.44
CA GLN A 361 22.11 15.97 15.50
C GLN A 361 22.03 15.30 16.88
N LEU A 362 22.94 14.36 17.14
CA LEU A 362 23.09 13.67 18.42
C LEU A 362 24.21 14.33 19.26
N PRO A 363 24.19 14.20 20.60
CA PRO A 363 25.32 14.58 21.44
C PRO A 363 26.61 13.87 21.04
N THR A 364 27.75 14.51 21.26
CA THR A 364 29.06 14.00 20.81
C THR A 364 29.49 12.70 21.49
N ASP A 365 28.91 12.38 22.64
CA ASP A 365 29.16 11.21 23.47
C ASP A 365 28.07 10.13 23.36
N SER A 366 27.03 10.35 22.54
CA SER A 366 25.92 9.41 22.42
C SER A 366 26.22 8.20 21.54
N LEU A 367 27.39 8.14 20.89
CA LEU A 367 27.73 7.11 19.92
C LEU A 367 29.18 6.67 20.11
N ARG A 368 29.39 5.37 20.26
CA ARG A 368 30.71 4.76 20.38
C ARG A 368 30.86 3.57 19.45
N ILE A 369 32.06 3.32 18.95
CA ILE A 369 32.41 2.06 18.30
C ILE A 369 32.93 1.11 19.39
N GLU A 370 32.26 -0.02 19.60
CA GLU A 370 32.70 -1.05 20.55
C GLU A 370 33.79 -1.92 19.95
N HIS A 371 33.62 -2.34 18.69
CA HIS A 371 34.58 -3.22 18.05
C HIS A 371 34.50 -3.16 16.51
N VAL A 372 35.57 -3.62 15.86
CA VAL A 372 35.73 -3.68 14.40
C VAL A 372 36.09 -5.11 14.00
N GLU A 373 35.36 -5.72 13.07
CA GLU A 373 35.67 -7.06 12.50
C GLU A 373 36.47 -6.95 11.21
N GLU A 374 37.21 -8.01 10.86
CA GLU A 374 38.09 -8.10 9.69
C GLU A 374 37.34 -8.54 8.40
N SER A 375 36.16 -9.16 8.51
CA SER A 375 35.34 -9.70 7.41
C SER A 375 34.60 -8.62 6.59
N GLY A 376 35.37 -7.63 6.11
CA GLY A 376 34.91 -6.28 5.79
C GLY A 376 34.83 -5.48 7.08
N VAL A 377 35.15 -4.19 7.05
CA VAL A 377 35.18 -3.36 8.27
C VAL A 377 33.77 -3.25 8.84
N ILE A 378 33.42 -4.16 9.74
CA ILE A 378 32.12 -4.18 10.41
C ILE A 378 32.29 -3.41 11.71
N LEU A 379 31.71 -2.22 11.75
CA LEU A 379 31.68 -1.39 12.94
C LEU A 379 30.48 -1.79 13.79
N HIS A 380 30.74 -2.19 15.02
CA HIS A 380 29.71 -2.35 16.05
C HIS A 380 29.62 -1.06 16.83
N LEU A 381 28.55 -0.32 16.64
CA LEU A 381 28.28 0.94 17.32
C LEU A 381 27.20 0.75 18.38
N VAL A 382 27.29 1.56 19.42
CA VAL A 382 26.25 1.67 20.42
C VAL A 382 25.81 3.12 20.50
N ILE A 383 24.50 3.33 20.31
CA ILE A 383 23.85 4.62 20.50
C ILE A 383 23.24 4.63 21.89
N HIS A 384 23.77 5.47 22.76
CA HIS A 384 23.34 5.54 24.14
C HIS A 384 21.89 6.03 24.26
N ALA A 385 21.15 5.47 25.22
CA ALA A 385 19.83 5.99 25.56
C ALA A 385 19.92 7.49 25.97
N PRO A 386 18.95 8.34 25.63
CA PRO A 386 17.67 8.04 24.96
C PRO A 386 17.70 8.21 23.42
N TYR A 387 18.88 8.21 22.78
CA TYR A 387 19.04 8.69 21.40
C TYR A 387 18.74 7.65 20.30
N GLY A 388 18.65 6.37 20.64
CA GLY A 388 18.35 5.29 19.69
C GLY A 388 17.10 5.56 18.82
N PRO A 389 15.93 5.86 19.41
CA PRO A 389 14.72 6.17 18.65
C PRO A 389 14.84 7.38 17.70
N LEU A 390 15.59 8.41 18.09
CA LEU A 390 15.83 9.58 17.24
C LEU A 390 16.66 9.22 16.01
N PHE A 391 17.72 8.44 16.21
CA PHE A 391 18.56 7.95 15.12
C PHE A 391 17.80 7.03 14.17
N ILE A 392 17.00 6.09 14.70
CA ILE A 392 16.11 5.24 13.90
C ILE A 392 15.16 6.10 13.08
N LYS A 393 14.51 7.10 13.68
CA LYS A 393 13.59 7.99 12.97
C LYS A 393 14.28 8.73 11.80
N GLN A 394 15.54 9.13 11.98
CA GLN A 394 16.31 9.84 10.97
C GLN A 394 16.80 8.95 9.82
N ILE A 395 17.05 7.66 10.05
CA ILE A 395 17.54 6.72 9.02
C ILE A 395 16.40 5.90 8.38
N SER A 396 15.46 5.40 9.18
CA SER A 396 14.45 4.41 8.73
C SER A 396 13.30 5.00 7.94
N GLY A 397 13.10 6.32 7.96
CA GLY A 397 12.05 6.99 7.19
C GLY A 397 10.64 6.45 7.40
N ARG A 398 10.29 5.94 8.59
CA ARG A 398 8.93 5.48 8.89
C ARG A 398 7.90 6.62 8.68
N GLY A 399 7.28 6.59 7.51
CA GLY A 399 6.31 7.52 6.92
C GLY A 399 6.32 7.29 5.41
N ARG A 400 5.22 7.54 4.67
CA ARG A 400 5.23 7.47 3.20
C ARG A 400 6.35 8.41 2.71
N TYR A 401 7.41 7.87 2.11
CA TYR A 401 8.58 8.55 1.53
C TYR A 401 8.95 9.88 2.20
N ASN A 402 9.61 9.84 3.36
CA ASN A 402 10.19 11.03 3.96
C ASN A 402 11.54 11.37 3.31
N GLU A 403 11.57 12.39 2.45
CA GLU A 403 12.78 12.99 1.85
C GLU A 403 13.93 13.21 2.83
N SER A 404 13.61 13.55 4.09
CA SER A 404 14.63 13.77 5.14
C SER A 404 15.44 12.52 5.42
N SER A 405 14.86 11.32 5.27
CA SER A 405 15.58 10.07 5.55
C SER A 405 16.55 9.71 4.43
N MET A 406 16.15 9.94 3.17
CA MET A 406 17.05 9.85 2.02
C MET A 406 18.21 10.84 2.13
N PHE A 407 17.91 12.09 2.49
CA PHE A 407 18.94 13.11 2.73
C PHE A 407 19.91 12.71 3.86
N ASN A 408 19.39 12.13 4.95
CA ASN A 408 20.22 11.66 6.06
C ASN A 408 21.11 10.48 5.65
N ILE A 409 20.59 9.52 4.87
CA ILE A 409 21.37 8.41 4.32
C ILE A 409 22.48 8.92 3.39
N GLN A 410 22.18 9.86 2.49
CA GLN A 410 23.18 10.48 1.61
C GLN A 410 24.23 11.24 2.41
N THR A 411 23.82 11.95 3.47
CA THR A 411 24.75 12.66 4.34
C THR A 411 25.62 11.68 5.13
N PHE A 412 25.06 10.53 5.53
CA PHE A 412 25.81 9.44 6.13
C PHE A 412 26.83 8.84 5.16
N GLN A 413 26.46 8.56 3.92
CA GLN A 413 27.39 8.14 2.87
C GLN A 413 28.55 9.12 2.69
N LYS A 414 28.24 10.42 2.62
CA LYS A 414 29.24 11.50 2.56
C LYS A 414 30.12 11.56 3.82
N CYS A 415 29.62 11.14 4.97
CA CYS A 415 30.42 10.99 6.19
C CYS A 415 31.45 9.88 6.03
N CYS A 416 31.02 8.68 5.67
CA CYS A 416 31.89 7.52 5.48
C CYS A 416 32.97 7.79 4.42
N ALA A 417 32.61 8.46 3.32
CA ALA A 417 33.55 8.82 2.26
C ALA A 417 34.71 9.71 2.75
N LYS A 418 34.54 10.51 3.81
CA LYS A 418 35.63 11.32 4.41
C LYS A 418 36.69 10.48 5.13
N PHE A 419 36.42 9.20 5.34
CA PHE A 419 37.29 8.23 6.00
C PHE A 419 37.70 7.11 5.04
N ASP A 420 37.70 7.38 3.72
CA ASP A 420 38.03 6.41 2.68
C ASP A 420 37.26 5.08 2.84
N SER A 421 36.00 5.19 3.25
CA SER A 421 35.15 4.06 3.61
C SER A 421 33.79 4.19 2.92
N ARG A 422 33.24 3.08 2.45
CA ARG A 422 31.93 3.05 1.79
C ARG A 422 30.94 2.20 2.57
N ILE A 423 29.72 2.69 2.77
CA ILE A 423 28.66 1.91 3.44
C ILE A 423 28.18 0.81 2.50
N HIS A 424 28.25 -0.43 2.97
CA HIS A 424 27.67 -1.59 2.31
C HIS A 424 26.27 -1.89 2.87
N SER A 425 26.14 -1.95 4.20
CA SER A 425 24.86 -2.17 4.88
C SER A 425 24.83 -1.56 6.28
N ILE A 426 23.63 -1.27 6.77
CA ILE A 426 23.35 -0.74 8.11
C ILE A 426 22.32 -1.67 8.76
N VAL A 427 22.60 -2.19 9.94
CA VAL A 427 21.67 -3.02 10.71
C VAL A 427 21.46 -2.41 12.08
N LEU A 428 20.21 -2.14 12.41
CA LEU A 428 19.78 -1.51 13.65
C LEU A 428 19.21 -2.57 14.59
N GLY A 429 19.64 -2.58 15.85
CA GLY A 429 19.13 -3.45 16.92
C GLY A 429 19.94 -4.74 17.12
N LYS A 430 19.58 -5.50 18.17
CA LYS A 430 20.20 -6.81 18.44
C LYS A 430 19.62 -7.82 17.47
N SER A 431 20.49 -8.43 16.68
CA SER A 431 20.15 -9.57 15.86
C SER A 431 20.52 -10.86 16.60
N THR A 432 19.58 -11.80 16.72
CA THR A 432 19.84 -13.14 17.30
C THR A 432 20.64 -14.05 16.36
N LEU A 433 20.84 -13.67 15.09
CA LEU A 433 21.62 -14.43 14.10
C LEU A 433 22.54 -13.51 13.28
N PRO A 434 23.83 -13.82 13.11
CA PRO A 434 24.72 -13.05 12.23
C PRO A 434 24.14 -12.92 10.81
N ILE A 435 24.27 -11.75 10.16
CA ILE A 435 23.77 -11.47 8.79
C ILE A 435 24.22 -12.54 7.79
N GLU A 436 25.47 -12.99 7.92
CA GLU A 436 26.07 -14.02 7.08
C GLU A 436 25.35 -15.37 7.17
N LYS A 437 24.64 -15.62 8.28
CA LYS A 437 23.80 -16.80 8.50
C LYS A 437 22.33 -16.59 8.10
N ARG A 438 21.94 -15.38 7.67
CA ARG A 438 20.58 -15.00 7.24
C ARG A 438 20.40 -14.98 5.71
N LEU A 439 21.44 -15.31 4.95
CA LEU A 439 21.40 -15.34 3.50
C LEU A 439 20.54 -16.49 2.96
N MET A 440 19.93 -16.27 1.79
CA MET A 440 19.35 -17.33 0.96
C MET A 440 20.43 -18.39 0.74
N ASP A 441 20.24 -19.57 1.32
CA ASP A 441 21.19 -20.66 1.20
C ASP A 441 20.72 -21.56 0.06
N PHE A 442 21.48 -21.59 -1.04
CA PHE A 442 21.07 -22.28 -2.25
C PHE A 442 20.90 -23.79 -2.03
N ILE A 443 21.53 -24.35 -0.99
CA ILE A 443 21.39 -25.75 -0.59
C ILE A 443 19.94 -26.05 -0.20
N TRP A 444 19.22 -25.04 0.30
CA TRP A 444 17.82 -25.17 0.70
C TRP A 444 16.84 -24.89 -0.44
N ASN A 445 17.32 -24.54 -1.64
CA ASN A 445 16.45 -24.30 -2.80
C ASN A 445 15.90 -25.63 -3.30
N LYS A 446 14.59 -25.69 -3.52
CA LYS A 446 13.93 -26.85 -4.12
C LYS A 446 13.22 -26.39 -5.39
N MET A 447 13.66 -26.87 -6.55
CA MET A 447 13.00 -26.64 -7.83
C MET A 447 12.27 -27.90 -8.28
N ARG A 448 11.03 -27.75 -8.74
CA ARG A 448 10.36 -28.83 -9.46
C ARG A 448 10.90 -28.86 -10.88
N ILE A 449 11.86 -29.75 -11.14
CA ILE A 449 12.42 -29.95 -12.48
C ILE A 449 11.50 -30.92 -13.22
N ASN A 450 10.62 -30.39 -14.07
CA ASN A 450 9.87 -31.21 -15.04
C ASN A 450 10.67 -31.43 -16.35
N ASP A 451 11.86 -30.84 -16.49
CA ASP A 451 12.64 -30.86 -17.73
C ASP A 451 14.05 -31.43 -17.46
N ILE A 452 14.26 -32.70 -17.82
CA ILE A 452 15.45 -33.52 -17.53
C ILE A 452 16.74 -32.96 -18.19
N ARG A 453 16.65 -31.93 -19.04
CA ARG A 453 17.77 -31.46 -19.88
C ARG A 453 18.71 -30.43 -19.23
N LEU A 454 18.45 -30.01 -17.98
CA LEU A 454 19.27 -29.02 -17.26
C LEU A 454 19.75 -29.53 -15.89
N ILE A 455 20.24 -30.77 -15.84
CA ILE A 455 20.89 -31.30 -14.64
C ILE A 455 22.36 -30.88 -14.66
N ASP A 456 22.68 -29.88 -13.83
CA ASP A 456 24.00 -29.79 -13.20
C ASP A 456 23.81 -30.09 -11.69
N ASN A 457 24.65 -30.98 -11.16
CA ASN A 457 24.39 -31.92 -10.07
C ASN A 457 24.26 -31.34 -8.62
N THR A 458 23.35 -30.40 -8.32
CA THR A 458 23.32 -29.78 -6.97
C THR A 458 21.98 -29.66 -6.24
N CYS A 459 20.87 -30.23 -6.72
CA CYS A 459 19.58 -30.16 -5.99
C CYS A 459 19.17 -31.55 -5.45
N GLY A 460 19.32 -31.76 -4.14
CA GLY A 460 18.83 -32.96 -3.44
C GLY A 460 17.30 -32.95 -3.30
N PHE A 461 16.68 -34.11 -3.53
CA PHE A 461 15.26 -34.34 -3.27
C PHE A 461 15.07 -34.86 -1.84
N ASP A 462 14.11 -34.28 -1.09
CA ASP A 462 13.66 -34.85 0.19
C ASP A 462 12.34 -35.59 -0.01
N SER A 463 12.27 -36.79 0.54
CA SER A 463 11.11 -37.68 0.54
C SER A 463 10.50 -37.76 1.94
N PHE A 464 9.54 -36.89 2.30
CA PHE A 464 8.68 -37.10 3.48
C PHE A 464 7.28 -36.46 3.35
N ASP A 465 6.36 -36.99 4.17
CA ASP A 465 4.98 -37.37 3.87
C ASP A 465 3.92 -36.26 3.79
N ARG A 466 3.18 -36.26 2.67
CA ARG A 466 1.72 -36.09 2.64
C ARG A 466 1.13 -37.43 2.20
N GLU A 467 0.74 -38.33 3.11
CA GLU A 467 0.06 -39.60 2.74
C GLU A 467 0.65 -40.31 1.48
N ASN A 468 1.96 -40.60 1.45
CA ASN A 468 2.69 -41.17 0.29
C ASN A 468 2.84 -40.28 -0.98
N LYS A 469 2.61 -38.97 -0.92
CA LYS A 469 2.97 -38.03 -1.99
C LYS A 469 4.05 -37.06 -1.49
N GLU A 470 5.25 -37.18 -2.05
CA GLU A 470 6.33 -36.21 -1.88
C GLU A 470 5.77 -34.79 -2.02
N SER A 471 6.00 -33.94 -1.02
CA SER A 471 5.54 -32.55 -1.03
C SER A 471 6.34 -31.74 -2.06
N MET A 472 6.02 -31.95 -3.34
CA MET A 472 6.62 -31.23 -4.45
C MET A 472 6.25 -29.76 -4.38
N CYS A 473 7.19 -28.89 -4.79
CA CYS A 473 6.92 -27.48 -5.01
C CYS A 473 5.66 -27.32 -5.89
N PRO A 474 4.68 -26.49 -5.50
CA PRO A 474 3.46 -26.30 -6.27
C PRO A 474 3.75 -25.94 -7.74
N GLN A 475 2.88 -26.38 -8.65
CA GLN A 475 3.11 -26.19 -10.08
C GLN A 475 3.18 -24.70 -10.44
N GLY A 476 4.17 -24.32 -11.24
CA GLY A 476 4.41 -22.93 -11.64
C GLY A 476 5.09 -22.07 -10.57
N TRP A 477 5.51 -22.64 -9.45
CA TRP A 477 6.29 -21.95 -8.43
C TRP A 477 7.73 -22.46 -8.37
N LYS A 478 8.64 -21.56 -8.02
CA LYS A 478 10.01 -21.84 -7.63
C LYS A 478 10.19 -21.49 -6.16
N ARG A 479 10.76 -22.41 -5.37
CA ARG A 479 11.08 -22.16 -3.97
C ARG A 479 12.54 -21.77 -3.80
N PHE A 480 12.76 -20.67 -3.09
CA PHE A 480 14.06 -20.30 -2.55
C PHE A 480 14.06 -20.56 -1.04
N GLY A 481 15.04 -21.28 -0.52
CA GLY A 481 15.11 -21.64 0.88
C GLY A 481 15.62 -20.49 1.76
N ILE A 482 15.00 -20.30 2.93
CA ILE A 482 15.45 -19.34 3.93
C ILE A 482 16.12 -20.15 5.04
N LYS A 483 17.40 -19.85 5.32
CA LYS A 483 18.14 -20.53 6.38
C LYS A 483 17.63 -20.10 7.75
N VAL A 484 17.02 -21.03 8.47
CA VAL A 484 16.45 -20.80 9.82
C VAL A 484 17.08 -21.69 10.91
N THR A 485 17.90 -22.67 10.52
CA THR A 485 18.77 -23.46 11.41
C THR A 485 20.12 -23.72 10.73
N ASP A 486 21.04 -24.39 11.42
CA ASP A 486 22.35 -24.73 10.87
C ASP A 486 22.27 -25.79 9.74
N ASN A 487 21.31 -26.73 9.76
CA ASN A 487 21.17 -27.82 8.78
C ASN A 487 19.75 -28.42 8.75
N ASP A 488 19.44 -29.21 7.71
CA ASP A 488 18.12 -29.82 7.48
C ASP A 488 17.66 -30.71 8.64
N ALA A 489 18.56 -31.50 9.24
CA ALA A 489 18.22 -32.38 10.35
C ALA A 489 17.75 -31.59 11.58
N ALA A 490 18.39 -30.46 11.88
CA ALA A 490 17.98 -29.56 12.96
C ALA A 490 16.63 -28.87 12.66
N PHE A 491 16.40 -28.50 11.40
CA PHE A 491 15.11 -27.95 10.96
C PHE A 491 13.98 -28.97 11.12
N GLU A 492 14.15 -30.20 10.61
CA GLU A 492 13.13 -31.25 10.67
C GLU A 492 12.89 -31.74 12.10
N ALA A 493 13.94 -31.84 12.93
CA ALA A 493 13.79 -32.18 14.34
C ALA A 493 12.91 -31.16 15.10
N LYS A 494 12.97 -29.88 14.72
CA LYS A 494 12.23 -28.81 15.40
C LYS A 494 10.85 -28.54 14.80
N TRP A 495 10.74 -28.55 13.47
CA TRP A 495 9.56 -28.08 12.73
C TRP A 495 9.05 -29.06 11.67
N GLY A 496 9.64 -30.25 11.56
CA GLY A 496 9.25 -31.24 10.53
C GLY A 496 7.80 -31.70 10.67
N SER A 497 7.32 -31.81 11.92
CA SER A 497 5.93 -32.16 12.25
C SER A 497 4.93 -31.01 12.12
N TRP A 498 5.39 -29.78 11.85
CA TRP A 498 4.52 -28.62 11.71
C TRP A 498 3.87 -28.56 10.33
N HIS A 499 2.67 -27.98 10.28
CA HIS A 499 1.92 -27.85 9.04
C HIS A 499 2.60 -26.86 8.08
N ILE A 500 2.50 -27.12 6.78
CA ILE A 500 2.95 -26.18 5.74
C ILE A 500 1.81 -25.22 5.44
N ALA A 501 2.10 -23.93 5.46
CA ALA A 501 1.19 -22.88 5.04
C ALA A 501 1.92 -21.81 4.22
N TYR A 502 1.13 -20.91 3.64
CA TYR A 502 1.57 -19.84 2.78
C TYR A 502 1.04 -18.49 3.26
N HIS A 503 1.88 -17.47 3.16
CA HIS A 503 1.53 -16.09 3.50
C HIS A 503 1.81 -15.18 2.31
N GLY A 504 0.75 -14.56 1.78
CA GLY A 504 0.89 -13.54 0.74
C GLY A 504 1.37 -12.22 1.31
N THR A 505 2.27 -11.55 0.59
CA THR A 505 2.72 -10.19 0.94
C THR A 505 2.88 -9.35 -0.33
N GLN A 506 2.94 -8.03 -0.18
CA GLN A 506 3.41 -7.17 -1.27
C GLN A 506 4.94 -7.21 -1.34
N GLY A 507 5.49 -7.16 -2.57
CA GLY A 507 6.94 -7.22 -2.82
C GLY A 507 7.78 -6.26 -1.97
N PRO A 508 7.41 -4.97 -1.84
CA PRO A 508 8.15 -4.03 -0.99
C PRO A 508 8.20 -4.40 0.50
N TYR A 509 7.29 -5.24 0.98
CA TYR A 509 7.26 -5.69 2.37
C TYR A 509 8.01 -6.99 2.63
N ALA A 510 8.41 -7.72 1.58
CA ALA A 510 9.13 -8.98 1.73
C ALA A 510 10.46 -8.84 2.53
N PRO A 511 11.29 -7.79 2.34
CA PRO A 511 12.47 -7.59 3.18
C PRO A 511 12.15 -7.44 4.67
N PHE A 512 11.04 -6.82 5.03
CA PHE A 512 10.62 -6.67 6.42
C PHE A 512 10.20 -8.01 7.02
N VAL A 513 9.49 -8.86 6.27
CA VAL A 513 9.15 -10.21 6.74
C VAL A 513 10.40 -11.07 6.92
N LEU A 514 11.38 -10.95 6.02
CA LEU A 514 12.66 -11.67 6.13
C LEU A 514 13.48 -11.26 7.36
N THR A 515 13.40 -9.98 7.75
CA THR A 515 14.23 -9.43 8.84
C THR A 515 13.55 -9.47 10.20
N SER A 516 12.24 -9.25 10.25
CA SER A 516 11.44 -9.13 11.48
C SER A 516 10.39 -10.23 11.67
N GLY A 517 10.23 -11.14 10.70
CA GLY A 517 9.17 -12.14 10.71
C GLY A 517 7.81 -11.56 10.32
N LEU A 518 6.76 -12.37 10.47
CA LEU A 518 5.39 -11.96 10.12
C LEU A 518 4.82 -11.01 11.17
N ARG A 519 4.30 -9.87 10.72
CA ARG A 519 3.62 -8.89 11.57
C ARG A 519 2.13 -9.20 11.66
N VAL A 520 1.55 -9.04 12.84
CA VAL A 520 0.12 -9.19 13.06
C VAL A 520 -0.67 -8.06 12.37
N SER A 521 -1.80 -8.41 11.76
CA SER A 521 -2.75 -7.42 11.22
C SER A 521 -3.78 -7.05 12.27
N THR A 522 -4.09 -5.75 12.39
CA THR A 522 -5.18 -5.21 13.23
C THR A 522 -6.54 -5.25 12.54
N GLN A 523 -6.59 -5.55 11.23
CA GLN A 523 -7.81 -5.62 10.45
C GLN A 523 -7.99 -7.06 9.95
N GLN A 524 -8.92 -7.77 10.58
CA GLN A 524 -9.20 -9.18 10.35
C GLN A 524 -10.71 -9.36 10.15
N TYR A 525 -11.12 -10.04 9.08
CA TYR A 525 -12.54 -10.25 8.77
C TYR A 525 -13.21 -11.21 9.77
N PHE A 526 -12.46 -12.23 10.23
CA PHE A 526 -12.99 -13.31 11.05
C PHE A 526 -12.82 -13.15 12.55
N ILE A 527 -12.13 -12.10 13.02
CA ILE A 527 -11.96 -11.86 14.46
C ILE A 527 -12.74 -10.60 14.85
N PRO A 528 -13.91 -10.73 15.48
CA PRO A 528 -14.66 -9.58 15.98
C PRO A 528 -13.96 -8.96 17.19
N GLY A 529 -13.91 -7.64 17.25
CA GLY A 529 -13.08 -6.90 18.23
C GLY A 529 -11.66 -6.70 17.69
N ASN A 530 -10.96 -5.64 18.12
CA ASN A 530 -9.63 -5.23 17.61
C ASN A 530 -8.48 -6.22 17.90
N HIS A 531 -8.72 -7.52 17.73
CA HIS A 531 -7.75 -8.57 17.93
C HIS A 531 -6.80 -8.64 16.74
N GLN A 532 -5.54 -8.85 17.07
CA GLN A 532 -4.46 -8.93 16.11
C GLN A 532 -4.18 -10.39 15.77
N ALA A 533 -3.97 -10.69 14.49
CA ALA A 533 -3.64 -12.04 14.03
C ALA A 533 -2.87 -12.05 12.72
N ILE A 534 -2.28 -13.19 12.41
CA ILE A 534 -1.65 -13.48 11.12
C ILE A 534 -2.57 -14.42 10.33
N CYS A 535 -2.91 -14.03 9.10
CA CYS A 535 -3.61 -14.88 8.15
C CYS A 535 -2.61 -15.71 7.35
N LEU A 536 -2.81 -17.02 7.33
CA LEU A 536 -2.09 -17.98 6.50
C LEU A 536 -3.09 -18.80 5.70
N SER A 537 -2.61 -19.51 4.68
CA SER A 537 -3.43 -20.46 3.92
C SER A 537 -2.65 -21.73 3.62
N PRO A 538 -3.27 -22.91 3.66
CA PRO A 538 -2.62 -24.12 3.14
C PRO A 538 -2.53 -24.11 1.61
N SER A 539 -3.34 -23.27 0.93
CA SER A 539 -3.30 -23.08 -0.52
C SER A 539 -2.38 -21.93 -0.90
N ILE A 540 -1.38 -22.24 -1.71
CA ILE A 540 -0.54 -21.20 -2.32
C ILE A 540 -1.33 -20.37 -3.34
N GLU A 541 -2.31 -20.94 -4.04
CA GLU A 541 -3.13 -20.22 -5.02
C GLU A 541 -4.01 -19.17 -4.33
N TYR A 542 -4.58 -19.51 -3.16
CA TYR A 542 -5.31 -18.56 -2.33
C TYR A 542 -4.39 -17.44 -1.81
N ALA A 543 -3.24 -17.81 -1.21
CA ALA A 543 -2.28 -16.85 -0.69
C ALA A 543 -1.67 -15.95 -1.78
N ALA A 544 -1.60 -16.44 -3.02
CA ALA A 544 -1.11 -15.71 -4.19
C ALA A 544 -2.15 -14.78 -4.81
N HIS A 545 -3.41 -14.77 -4.35
CA HIS A 545 -4.38 -13.82 -4.86
C HIS A 545 -3.88 -12.37 -4.71
N PRO A 546 -4.09 -11.47 -5.67
CA PRO A 546 -3.44 -10.16 -5.60
C PRO A 546 -3.88 -9.25 -4.45
N ARG A 547 -5.03 -9.55 -3.82
CA ARG A 547 -5.43 -8.94 -2.54
C ARG A 547 -4.38 -9.16 -1.44
N HIS A 548 -3.73 -10.33 -1.44
CA HIS A 548 -2.70 -10.72 -0.48
C HIS A 548 -1.29 -10.52 -1.05
N THR A 549 -1.11 -10.84 -2.34
CA THR A 549 0.19 -10.82 -3.03
C THR A 549 0.13 -9.96 -4.28
N ARG A 550 0.38 -8.65 -4.14
CA ARG A 550 0.39 -7.73 -5.28
C ARG A 550 1.40 -8.20 -6.34
N LEU A 551 0.93 -8.26 -7.59
CA LEU A 551 1.76 -8.60 -8.75
C LEU A 551 2.79 -7.50 -8.97
N TRP A 552 4.04 -7.89 -9.19
CA TRP A 552 5.06 -6.98 -9.69
C TRP A 552 5.19 -7.15 -11.19
N ARG A 553 4.93 -6.09 -11.95
CA ARG A 553 5.11 -6.05 -13.39
C ARG A 553 6.53 -5.57 -13.70
N ASN A 554 7.30 -6.30 -14.52
CA ASN A 554 8.50 -5.69 -15.09
C ASN A 554 8.10 -4.69 -16.18
N ILE A 555 8.84 -3.59 -16.27
CA ILE A 555 8.78 -2.71 -17.42
C ILE A 555 9.81 -3.29 -18.40
N PRO A 556 9.38 -3.93 -19.50
CA PRO A 556 10.32 -4.51 -20.44
C PRO A 556 11.19 -3.43 -21.08
N ASN A 557 12.45 -3.75 -21.37
CA ASN A 557 13.23 -2.98 -22.33
C ASN A 557 12.61 -3.13 -23.74
N ASP A 558 12.98 -2.24 -24.67
CA ASP A 558 12.48 -2.31 -26.05
C ASP A 558 12.65 -3.72 -26.65
N GLY A 559 11.52 -4.37 -26.95
CA GLY A 559 11.46 -5.72 -27.52
C GLY A 559 11.32 -6.88 -26.52
N GLU A 560 11.41 -6.64 -25.21
CA GLU A 560 11.17 -7.67 -24.19
C GLU A 560 9.66 -7.87 -23.91
N LYS A 561 9.27 -9.09 -23.55
CA LYS A 561 7.90 -9.36 -23.10
C LYS A 561 7.71 -8.89 -21.67
N CYS A 562 6.56 -8.29 -21.41
CA CYS A 562 6.09 -8.03 -20.07
C CYS A 562 5.94 -9.37 -19.30
N ARG A 563 6.47 -9.41 -18.09
CA ARG A 563 6.43 -10.50 -17.13
C ARG A 563 5.86 -9.98 -15.82
N TYR A 564 5.12 -10.85 -15.15
CA TYR A 564 4.59 -10.60 -13.83
C TYR A 564 5.24 -11.54 -12.83
N TYR A 565 5.55 -11.01 -11.65
CA TYR A 565 6.17 -11.74 -10.56
C TYR A 565 5.23 -11.74 -9.37
N GLN A 566 5.08 -12.91 -8.74
CA GLN A 566 4.39 -13.07 -7.47
C GLN A 566 5.32 -13.68 -6.45
N LEU A 567 5.17 -13.26 -5.19
CA LEU A 567 6.01 -13.67 -4.08
C LEU A 567 5.14 -14.04 -2.88
N VAL A 568 5.27 -15.27 -2.40
CA VAL A 568 4.53 -15.80 -1.26
C VAL A 568 5.53 -16.45 -0.30
N PHE A 569 5.41 -16.22 1.00
CA PHE A 569 6.23 -16.92 1.98
C PHE A 569 5.70 -18.32 2.25
N GLN A 570 6.59 -19.31 2.29
CA GLN A 570 6.31 -20.63 2.79
C GLN A 570 6.67 -20.72 4.27
N CYS A 571 5.71 -21.17 5.06
CA CYS A 571 5.79 -21.20 6.52
C CYS A 571 5.60 -22.63 7.04
N ARG A 572 6.28 -22.97 8.14
CA ARG A 572 5.84 -24.05 9.03
C ARG A 572 5.01 -23.42 10.14
N VAL A 573 3.88 -24.04 10.48
CA VAL A 573 2.93 -23.55 11.49
C VAL A 573 2.70 -24.64 12.52
N ASN A 574 2.87 -24.28 13.80
CA ASN A 574 2.63 -25.17 14.91
C ASN A 574 1.17 -25.67 14.87
N PRO A 575 0.91 -26.99 14.81
CA PRO A 575 -0.45 -27.53 14.76
C PRO A 575 -1.33 -27.05 15.91
N ALA A 576 -0.76 -26.81 17.10
CA ALA A 576 -1.51 -26.32 18.26
C ALA A 576 -1.99 -24.86 18.11
N ALA A 577 -1.39 -24.09 17.20
CA ALA A 577 -1.76 -22.71 16.92
C ALA A 577 -2.77 -22.58 15.77
N VAL A 578 -2.91 -23.62 14.95
CA VAL A 578 -3.94 -23.67 13.90
C VAL A 578 -5.27 -23.94 14.59
N GLY A 579 -6.02 -22.86 14.86
CA GLY A 579 -7.42 -22.97 15.30
C GLY A 579 -8.31 -23.54 14.18
N ASP A 580 -9.63 -23.41 14.34
CA ASP A 580 -10.57 -23.88 13.31
C ASP A 580 -10.34 -23.15 11.97
N PRO A 581 -9.97 -23.87 10.88
CA PRO A 581 -9.83 -23.27 9.56
C PRO A 581 -11.13 -22.55 9.16
N LYS A 582 -10.98 -21.40 8.50
CA LYS A 582 -12.06 -20.54 8.06
C LYS A 582 -12.28 -20.65 6.55
N PRO A 583 -13.51 -20.37 6.08
CA PRO A 583 -13.80 -20.30 4.66
C PRO A 583 -13.06 -19.14 4.00
N GLU A 584 -12.92 -19.22 2.68
CA GLU A 584 -12.36 -18.14 1.88
C GLU A 584 -13.24 -16.86 1.88
N THR A 585 -12.58 -15.71 1.75
CA THR A 585 -13.20 -14.37 1.83
C THR A 585 -13.16 -13.61 0.50
N LEU A 586 -12.80 -14.26 -0.61
CA LEU A 586 -12.53 -13.60 -1.89
C LEU A 586 -13.70 -13.71 -2.88
N LEU A 587 -14.34 -14.87 -2.98
CA LEU A 587 -15.43 -15.13 -3.92
C LEU A 587 -16.79 -14.63 -3.40
N GLN A 588 -17.77 -14.43 -4.28
CA GLN A 588 -19.13 -13.97 -3.95
C GLN A 588 -20.24 -14.72 -4.67
N GLY A 589 -21.43 -14.69 -4.06
CA GLY A 589 -22.68 -15.06 -4.71
C GLY A 589 -22.62 -16.44 -5.35
N ILE A 590 -22.92 -16.50 -6.65
CA ILE A 590 -22.91 -17.75 -7.43
C ILE A 590 -21.50 -18.36 -7.58
N HIS A 591 -20.44 -17.59 -7.35
CA HIS A 591 -19.06 -18.03 -7.50
C HIS A 591 -18.45 -18.61 -6.23
N LYS A 592 -19.13 -18.56 -5.07
CA LYS A 592 -18.62 -19.16 -3.82
C LYS A 592 -18.29 -20.64 -3.94
N THR A 593 -18.92 -21.34 -4.89
CA THR A 593 -18.68 -22.77 -5.16
C THR A 593 -17.56 -23.02 -6.17
N THR A 594 -16.97 -21.97 -6.78
CA THR A 594 -15.82 -22.12 -7.69
C THR A 594 -14.60 -22.56 -6.89
N PRO A 595 -14.00 -23.74 -7.16
CA PRO A 595 -12.81 -24.18 -6.43
C PRO A 595 -11.65 -23.21 -6.67
N ILE A 596 -11.05 -22.68 -5.60
CA ILE A 596 -9.85 -21.83 -5.69
C ILE A 596 -8.60 -22.70 -5.90
N ASP A 597 -8.52 -23.80 -5.16
CA ASP A 597 -7.45 -24.77 -5.23
C ASP A 597 -8.08 -26.16 -5.29
N LYS A 598 -7.56 -27.03 -6.17
CA LYS A 598 -8.09 -28.39 -6.34
C LYS A 598 -7.78 -29.28 -5.14
N ASP A 599 -6.73 -28.94 -4.38
CA ASP A 599 -6.22 -29.76 -3.29
C ASP A 599 -6.80 -29.32 -1.93
N PHE A 600 -7.52 -28.18 -1.87
CA PHE A 600 -8.08 -27.64 -0.63
C PHE A 600 -9.52 -27.15 -0.81
N PRO A 601 -10.46 -27.56 0.06
CA PRO A 601 -11.84 -27.10 -0.03
C PRO A 601 -11.94 -25.63 0.41
N ASN A 602 -12.81 -24.86 -0.26
CA ASN A 602 -12.99 -23.42 -0.03
C ASN A 602 -13.38 -23.06 1.42
N ASP A 603 -13.97 -23.98 2.17
CA ASP A 603 -14.37 -23.79 3.57
C ASP A 603 -13.21 -23.93 4.58
N LYS A 604 -12.00 -24.26 4.12
CA LYS A 604 -10.80 -24.47 4.97
C LYS A 604 -9.54 -23.75 4.46
N LEU A 605 -9.71 -22.63 3.75
CA LEU A 605 -8.61 -21.92 3.10
C LEU A 605 -7.92 -20.87 3.98
N GLU A 606 -8.54 -20.39 5.05
CA GLU A 606 -7.94 -19.36 5.91
C GLU A 606 -7.57 -19.91 7.29
N TRP A 607 -6.29 -19.81 7.65
CA TRP A 607 -5.77 -20.13 8.97
C TRP A 607 -5.46 -18.83 9.71
N ILE A 608 -6.11 -18.63 10.83
CA ILE A 608 -6.00 -17.42 11.63
C ILE A 608 -5.18 -17.72 12.87
N ILE A 609 -3.96 -17.19 12.95
CA ILE A 609 -3.06 -17.38 14.07
C ILE A 609 -3.13 -16.14 14.98
N PRO A 610 -3.82 -16.22 16.14
CA PRO A 610 -4.00 -15.07 17.01
C PRO A 610 -2.69 -14.67 17.70
N ALA A 611 -2.51 -13.38 17.93
CA ALA A 611 -1.44 -12.89 18.80
C ALA A 611 -1.69 -13.35 20.25
N ASN A 612 -0.64 -13.78 20.96
CA ASN A 612 -0.79 -14.20 22.37
C ASN A 612 -1.10 -13.01 23.30
N THR A 613 -0.69 -11.80 22.91
CA THR A 613 -0.94 -10.57 23.67
C THR A 613 -1.31 -9.42 22.73
N ALA A 614 -2.07 -8.45 23.24
CA ALA A 614 -2.50 -7.28 22.47
C ALA A 614 -1.35 -6.34 22.02
N THR A 615 -0.14 -6.54 22.56
CA THR A 615 1.07 -5.77 22.25
C THR A 615 2.05 -6.55 21.37
N GLN A 616 1.75 -7.80 21.03
CA GLN A 616 2.65 -8.63 20.25
C GLN A 616 2.57 -8.26 18.77
N GLU A 617 3.57 -7.53 18.28
CA GLU A 617 3.63 -7.16 16.86
C GLU A 617 3.99 -8.34 15.94
N HIS A 618 4.74 -9.33 16.45
CA HIS A 618 5.25 -10.47 15.67
C HIS A 618 5.05 -11.81 16.38
N ILE A 619 4.71 -12.87 15.64
CA ILE A 619 4.50 -14.22 16.18
C ILE A 619 5.66 -15.14 15.76
N HIS A 620 6.59 -15.40 16.68
CA HIS A 620 7.78 -16.23 16.42
C HIS A 620 7.63 -17.68 16.92
N ASP A 621 6.80 -17.92 17.95
CA ASP A 621 6.73 -19.22 18.62
C ASP A 621 5.89 -20.26 17.87
N TYR A 622 5.05 -19.81 16.95
CA TYR A 622 4.08 -20.66 16.24
C TYR A 622 4.28 -20.71 14.74
N ILE A 623 5.10 -19.82 14.19
CA ILE A 623 5.29 -19.71 12.74
C ILE A 623 6.77 -19.50 12.46
N VAL A 624 7.30 -20.22 11.49
CA VAL A 624 8.63 -19.97 10.91
C VAL A 624 8.54 -19.87 9.40
N CYS A 625 8.94 -18.72 8.84
CA CYS A 625 9.12 -18.53 7.40
C CYS A 625 10.43 -19.19 6.99
N TYR A 626 10.37 -20.23 6.15
CA TYR A 626 11.54 -21.03 5.76
C TYR A 626 11.68 -21.16 4.23
N GLY A 627 10.81 -20.50 3.47
CA GLY A 627 10.93 -20.43 2.02
C GLY A 627 10.28 -19.19 1.43
N LEU A 628 10.80 -18.77 0.29
CA LEU A 628 10.23 -17.77 -0.60
C LEU A 628 9.75 -18.47 -1.86
N MET A 629 8.45 -18.46 -2.09
CA MET A 629 7.83 -19.01 -3.29
C MET A 629 7.70 -17.88 -4.32
N VAL A 630 8.29 -18.06 -5.49
CA VAL A 630 8.21 -17.10 -6.60
C VAL A 630 7.57 -17.75 -7.80
N ARG A 631 6.60 -17.06 -8.38
CA ARG A 631 5.98 -17.41 -9.66
C ARG A 631 6.30 -16.32 -10.67
N VAL A 632 6.78 -16.73 -11.84
CA VAL A 632 6.99 -15.86 -13.00
C VAL A 632 5.90 -16.18 -14.01
N ILE A 633 5.26 -15.15 -14.53
CA ILE A 633 4.15 -15.23 -15.47
C ILE A 633 4.53 -14.43 -16.71
N ASP A 634 4.53 -15.07 -17.88
CA ASP A 634 4.91 -14.43 -19.16
C ASP A 634 3.71 -13.81 -19.93
N SER A 635 2.52 -13.78 -19.33
CA SER A 635 1.27 -13.25 -19.92
C SER A 635 0.46 -12.47 -18.89
N GLU A 636 -0.65 -11.84 -19.28
CA GLU A 636 -1.55 -11.27 -18.27
C GLU A 636 -2.05 -12.40 -17.35
N PRO A 637 -2.05 -12.23 -16.01
CA PRO A 637 -2.51 -13.28 -15.10
C PRO A 637 -3.95 -13.72 -15.34
N SER A 638 -4.80 -12.83 -15.87
CA SER A 638 -6.18 -13.13 -16.27
C SER A 638 -6.26 -14.20 -17.37
N ASP A 639 -5.19 -14.44 -18.12
CA ASP A 639 -5.16 -15.37 -19.23
C ASP A 639 -4.68 -16.77 -18.79
N ILE A 640 -4.18 -16.91 -17.56
CA ILE A 640 -3.74 -18.19 -17.03
C ILE A 640 -4.96 -18.97 -16.54
N PRO A 641 -5.23 -20.20 -17.06
CA PRO A 641 -6.42 -20.96 -16.69
C PRO A 641 -6.59 -21.22 -15.19
N ILE A 642 -5.50 -21.49 -14.45
CA ILE A 642 -5.54 -21.74 -12.99
C ILE A 642 -5.87 -20.46 -12.20
N LEU A 643 -5.70 -19.28 -12.79
CA LEU A 643 -5.96 -17.98 -12.16
C LEU A 643 -7.31 -17.38 -12.58
N ASN A 644 -8.07 -18.05 -13.45
CA ASN A 644 -9.35 -17.54 -13.95
C ASN A 644 -10.36 -17.20 -12.84
N TRP A 645 -10.27 -17.87 -11.69
CA TRP A 645 -11.16 -17.60 -10.56
C TRP A 645 -10.98 -16.19 -9.98
N TRP A 646 -9.85 -15.52 -10.21
CA TRP A 646 -9.61 -14.13 -9.77
C TRP A 646 -10.65 -13.16 -10.32
N LYS A 647 -11.17 -13.42 -11.53
CA LYS A 647 -12.22 -12.63 -12.19
C LYS A 647 -13.55 -12.65 -11.44
N ASN A 648 -13.74 -13.60 -10.52
CA ASN A 648 -14.99 -13.80 -9.79
C ASN A 648 -14.96 -13.23 -8.37
N THR A 649 -13.95 -12.42 -8.03
CA THR A 649 -13.75 -11.90 -6.68
C THR A 649 -14.35 -10.51 -6.51
N HIS A 650 -14.57 -10.11 -5.26
CA HIS A 650 -15.05 -8.79 -4.84
C HIS A 650 -14.28 -7.57 -5.34
N PHE A 651 -13.08 -7.77 -5.89
CA PHE A 651 -12.18 -6.69 -6.26
C PHE A 651 -12.39 -6.35 -7.73
N ASP A 652 -13.17 -5.29 -7.98
CA ASP A 652 -13.40 -4.72 -9.31
C ASP A 652 -12.05 -4.43 -10.01
N GLU A 653 -11.78 -5.28 -10.99
CA GLU A 653 -10.90 -5.33 -12.17
C GLU A 653 -9.72 -4.35 -12.42
N TYR A 654 -9.41 -3.31 -11.64
CA TYR A 654 -8.40 -2.30 -12.07
C TYR A 654 -7.30 -1.90 -11.10
N SER A 655 -7.22 -2.47 -9.89
CA SER A 655 -6.15 -2.15 -8.92
C SER A 655 -4.98 -3.15 -8.91
N TYR A 656 -4.99 -4.15 -9.81
CA TYR A 656 -3.95 -5.18 -9.91
C TYR A 656 -2.61 -4.66 -10.46
N ILE A 657 -2.63 -3.52 -11.15
CA ILE A 657 -1.49 -2.94 -11.87
C ILE A 657 -1.35 -1.47 -11.49
N ILE A 658 -0.73 -1.21 -10.34
CA ILE A 658 0.00 0.05 -10.10
C ILE A 658 1.34 -0.33 -9.47
#